data_AF-A0A1T5K3T1-F1
#
_entry.id   AF-A0A1T5K3T1-F1
#
_cell.length_a   1.000
_cell.length_b   1.000
_cell.length_c   1.000
_cell.angle_alpha   90.00
_cell.angle_beta   90.00
_cell.angle_gamma   90.00
#
_symmetry.space_group_name_H-M   'P 1'
#
loop_
_entity.id
_entity.type
_entity.pdbx_description
1 polymer ?
#
loop_
_entity_poly.entity_id
_entity_poly.type
_entity_poly.pdbx_seq_one_letter_code
_entity_poly.pdbx_strand_id
1 'polypeptide(L)'
;MNSITPVPRGTRGPAVSSAIAVAALALAALVALVVLLLLDGKVADGTTRLDAGAAQVDDGAARLSDGSTQLADGAGELSDGAGTLVDGTVRLVDGTDDLTAGTARLFDGTSELREGLETKLQPGTVEAFAGIQTLHHGTVLLHDGGAKLSDGASEVAAGSVRASDGASELSGKLPQLVDGAAQVAAGNAKASDGANALAGGSELLAEGSTRLATGSGAVASGASDLSSGVGQLSAGIDKLVTSGGELGAGATNVAAGATTVADGTTSLVGATGTLKGGARQTADGASTAAAGAERLTTGVAQAAGASRSLAAGLESVDAGAGQVARGSSDLANALADLAASTEDPELAATLKGLTARAEGLSAGATQVAGGVGAARDGAAQLAGGFDGEKGLVAGSKALQSGTVAVANGAESVASGAGKLADATARLDGGAQQVDAGAAQVRDGIGALLTGGSKLQAGAASARDGAKSLAHGSSELDAGVTTLAGKTTELSDGAAELAGKLPALADGAEEVAAGTVRANDGAAELAGKLPALVDGSGQVSAGAAQLTSKLGEAQTGAGDLEAGLGKLADGADDATVGIRKIDTGAQDLDKGAGRLADGSAELADGAGRLATGATQLSDGSTDLADGAATLAAGTTELADGTGTMRSEVTNSPAGGAALGGGVLLALGLLAAVAAVALHVRRRV
;
A
#
# COMPACT_ATOMS: atom_id res chain seq x y z
N MET A 1 53.94 -13.33 86.80
CA MET A 1 53.48 -14.31 87.81
C MET A 1 54.08 -15.63 87.41
N ASN A 2 55.24 -15.91 88.00
CA ASN A 2 55.37 -16.71 89.21
C ASN A 2 55.22 -18.20 88.87
N SER A 3 56.07 -19.10 89.32
CA SER A 3 57.30 -19.00 90.09
C SER A 3 57.65 -20.42 90.48
N ILE A 4 58.91 -20.62 90.86
CA ILE A 4 59.29 -21.44 92.02
C ILE A 4 59.19 -22.96 91.74
N THR A 5 60.31 -23.64 91.43
CA THR A 5 61.37 -24.11 92.37
C THR A 5 60.76 -24.78 93.60
N PRO A 6 61.28 -25.89 94.19
CA PRO A 6 62.68 -26.03 94.58
C PRO A 6 63.19 -27.50 94.54
N VAL A 7 64.48 -27.83 94.42
CA VAL A 7 65.57 -27.81 95.44
C VAL A 7 65.13 -28.47 96.76
N PRO A 8 65.76 -29.57 97.24
CA PRO A 8 66.96 -29.47 98.09
C PRO A 8 68.00 -30.60 97.89
N ARG A 9 69.31 -30.31 97.87
CA ARG A 9 70.25 -30.17 99.02
C ARG A 9 70.25 -31.44 99.88
N GLY A 10 71.32 -32.23 99.88
CA GLY A 10 72.59 -31.87 100.52
C GLY A 10 72.60 -32.52 101.92
N THR A 11 73.67 -33.03 102.52
CA THR A 11 75.11 -32.84 102.43
C THR A 11 75.70 -33.73 103.54
N ARG A 12 77.03 -33.91 103.58
CA ARG A 12 77.87 -34.33 104.74
C ARG A 12 77.89 -35.85 104.96
N GLY A 13 79.00 -36.57 104.75
CA GLY A 13 80.36 -36.41 105.34
C GLY A 13 80.45 -37.28 106.63
N PRO A 14 81.60 -37.83 107.08
CA PRO A 14 82.97 -37.78 106.57
C PRO A 14 83.79 -39.12 106.68
N ALA A 15 84.94 -39.14 106.01
CA ALA A 15 86.22 -39.75 106.42
C ALA A 15 86.38 -41.28 106.64
N VAL A 16 87.20 -41.86 105.75
CA VAL A 16 88.03 -43.07 105.88
C VAL A 16 87.31 -44.44 105.88
N SER A 17 86.50 -44.66 104.84
CA SER A 17 86.50 -45.96 104.15
C SER A 17 86.81 -45.70 102.68
N SER A 18 88.05 -45.25 102.44
CA SER A 18 88.60 -44.85 101.14
C SER A 18 88.71 -45.99 100.12
N ALA A 19 88.30 -47.22 100.45
CA ALA A 19 88.19 -48.32 99.49
C ALA A 19 86.73 -48.62 99.09
N ILE A 20 85.77 -48.61 100.04
CA ILE A 20 84.36 -48.93 99.75
C ILE A 20 83.60 -47.70 99.23
N ALA A 21 83.91 -46.49 99.69
CA ALA A 21 83.33 -45.27 99.14
C ALA A 21 83.85 -44.98 97.72
N VAL A 22 85.11 -45.32 97.42
CA VAL A 22 85.64 -45.26 96.05
C VAL A 22 84.98 -46.34 95.18
N ALA A 23 84.70 -47.53 95.70
CA ALA A 23 83.94 -48.56 94.97
C ALA A 23 82.47 -48.18 94.72
N ALA A 24 81.80 -47.53 95.69
CA ALA A 24 80.41 -47.07 95.55
C ALA A 24 80.29 -45.83 94.65
N LEU A 25 81.25 -44.89 94.71
CA LEU A 25 81.36 -43.81 93.72
C LEU A 25 81.75 -44.32 92.35
N ALA A 26 82.61 -45.34 92.26
CA ALA A 26 82.94 -45.98 90.99
C ALA A 26 81.68 -46.64 90.39
N LEU A 27 80.83 -47.29 91.20
CA LEU A 27 79.61 -47.93 90.73
C LEU A 27 78.53 -46.91 90.34
N ALA A 28 78.35 -45.84 91.11
CA ALA A 28 77.41 -44.76 90.79
C ALA A 28 77.87 -43.96 89.57
N ALA A 29 79.18 -43.73 89.44
CA ALA A 29 79.77 -43.21 88.21
C ALA A 29 79.56 -44.20 87.07
N LEU A 30 79.68 -45.51 87.29
CA LEU A 30 79.44 -46.52 86.27
C LEU A 30 78.00 -46.51 85.77
N VAL A 31 77.01 -46.31 86.65
CA VAL A 31 75.59 -46.29 86.26
C VAL A 31 75.22 -44.99 85.56
N ALA A 32 75.72 -43.84 86.04
CA ALA A 32 75.56 -42.56 85.34
C ALA A 32 76.25 -42.58 83.97
N LEU A 33 77.41 -43.24 83.89
CA LEU A 33 78.10 -43.55 82.65
C LEU A 33 77.23 -44.44 81.75
N VAL A 34 76.64 -45.52 82.27
CA VAL A 34 75.77 -46.43 81.49
C VAL A 34 74.52 -45.74 80.94
N VAL A 35 73.91 -44.82 81.67
CA VAL A 35 72.71 -44.08 81.19
C VAL A 35 73.08 -43.01 80.17
N LEU A 36 74.19 -42.29 80.36
CA LEU A 36 74.73 -41.40 79.33
C LEU A 36 75.10 -42.19 78.07
N LEU A 37 75.71 -43.37 78.23
CA LEU A 37 76.03 -44.29 77.13
C LEU A 37 74.78 -44.80 76.39
N LEU A 38 73.62 -44.92 77.05
CA LEU A 38 72.37 -45.38 76.43
C LEU A 38 71.62 -44.28 75.67
N LEU A 39 71.62 -43.04 76.18
CA LEU A 39 71.04 -41.88 75.48
C LEU A 39 71.91 -41.44 74.31
N ASP A 40 73.22 -41.48 74.48
CA ASP A 40 74.18 -41.40 73.37
C ASP A 40 73.88 -42.47 72.34
N GLY A 41 73.63 -43.72 72.75
CA GLY A 41 73.35 -44.83 71.83
C GLY A 41 72.14 -44.62 70.91
N LYS A 42 71.03 -44.05 71.40
CA LYS A 42 69.81 -43.85 70.59
C LYS A 42 69.84 -42.59 69.73
N VAL A 43 70.44 -41.51 70.21
CA VAL A 43 70.68 -40.31 69.40
C VAL A 43 71.72 -40.61 68.34
N ALA A 44 72.74 -41.41 68.67
CA ALA A 44 73.67 -41.97 67.70
C ALA A 44 72.94 -42.87 66.68
N ASP A 45 72.03 -43.75 67.08
CA ASP A 45 71.29 -44.61 66.13
C ASP A 45 70.30 -43.84 65.22
N GLY A 46 69.69 -42.76 65.72
CA GLY A 46 68.80 -41.91 64.93
C GLY A 46 69.57 -41.06 63.92
N THR A 47 70.68 -40.45 64.37
CA THR A 47 71.58 -39.69 63.50
C THR A 47 72.27 -40.60 62.50
N THR A 48 72.64 -41.84 62.84
CA THR A 48 73.19 -42.79 61.86
C THR A 48 72.17 -43.26 60.84
N ARG A 49 70.88 -43.44 61.21
CA ARG A 49 69.83 -43.77 60.23
C ARG A 49 69.49 -42.59 59.31
N LEU A 50 69.53 -41.36 59.83
CA LEU A 50 69.31 -40.16 59.02
C LEU A 50 70.53 -39.87 58.14
N ASP A 51 71.75 -40.03 58.66
CA ASP A 51 72.99 -40.05 57.87
C ASP A 51 72.91 -41.13 56.79
N ALA A 52 72.40 -42.32 57.09
CA ALA A 52 72.27 -43.39 56.10
C ALA A 52 71.23 -43.07 55.02
N GLY A 53 70.10 -42.44 55.39
CA GLY A 53 69.08 -42.01 54.43
C GLY A 53 69.52 -40.81 53.59
N ALA A 54 70.17 -39.83 54.21
CA ALA A 54 70.79 -38.69 53.55
C ALA A 54 71.90 -39.18 52.62
N ALA A 55 72.75 -40.11 53.06
CA ALA A 55 73.76 -40.75 52.23
C ALA A 55 73.17 -41.59 51.10
N GLN A 56 72.00 -42.22 51.27
CA GLN A 56 71.33 -42.91 50.17
C GLN A 56 70.75 -41.95 49.13
N VAL A 57 70.25 -40.78 49.55
CA VAL A 57 69.77 -39.73 48.62
C VAL A 57 70.94 -38.99 47.99
N ASP A 58 72.00 -38.74 48.74
CA ASP A 58 73.26 -38.16 48.27
C ASP A 58 73.94 -39.10 47.26
N ASP A 59 74.00 -40.41 47.54
CA ASP A 59 74.46 -41.43 46.59
C ASP A 59 73.51 -41.52 45.38
N GLY A 60 72.20 -41.44 45.59
CA GLY A 60 71.21 -41.42 44.50
C GLY A 60 71.32 -40.17 43.62
N ALA A 61 71.53 -39.00 44.22
CA ALA A 61 71.69 -37.71 43.54
C ALA A 61 73.06 -37.60 42.89
N ALA A 62 74.12 -38.12 43.52
CA ALA A 62 75.44 -38.26 42.93
C ALA A 62 75.38 -39.21 41.73
N ARG A 63 74.72 -40.37 41.84
CA ARG A 63 74.52 -41.28 40.70
C ARG A 63 73.65 -40.69 39.60
N LEU A 64 72.66 -39.86 39.95
CA LEU A 64 71.85 -39.14 38.96
C LEU A 64 72.64 -38.01 38.31
N SER A 65 73.44 -37.27 39.08
CA SER A 65 74.33 -36.22 38.61
C SER A 65 75.40 -36.81 37.70
N ASP A 66 76.07 -37.88 38.13
CA ASP A 66 77.06 -38.62 37.35
C ASP A 66 76.41 -39.23 36.12
N GLY A 67 75.21 -39.82 36.24
CA GLY A 67 74.48 -40.37 35.09
C GLY A 67 74.04 -39.29 34.09
N SER A 68 73.65 -38.12 34.58
CA SER A 68 73.25 -36.97 33.74
C SER A 68 74.46 -36.28 33.13
N THR A 69 75.59 -36.24 33.86
CA THR A 69 76.88 -35.75 33.35
C THR A 69 77.43 -36.72 32.31
N GLN A 70 77.37 -38.03 32.55
CA GLN A 70 77.72 -39.05 31.55
C GLN A 70 76.80 -38.98 30.33
N LEU A 71 75.52 -38.65 30.52
CA LEU A 71 74.61 -38.43 29.40
C LEU A 71 74.92 -37.12 28.68
N ALA A 72 75.29 -36.06 29.39
CA ALA A 72 75.69 -34.78 28.82
C ALA A 72 77.00 -34.88 28.06
N ASP A 73 77.99 -35.56 28.62
CA ASP A 73 79.27 -35.89 28.00
C ASP A 73 79.05 -36.83 26.82
N GLY A 74 78.22 -37.87 26.96
CA GLY A 74 77.89 -38.76 25.86
C GLY A 74 77.10 -38.07 24.74
N ALA A 75 76.23 -37.12 25.07
CA ALA A 75 75.54 -36.26 24.11
C ALA A 75 76.50 -35.22 23.50
N GLY A 76 77.49 -34.76 24.25
CA GLY A 76 78.60 -33.92 23.78
C GLY A 76 79.50 -34.67 22.80
N GLU A 77 79.94 -35.88 23.15
CA GLU A 77 80.67 -36.79 22.27
C GLU A 77 79.84 -37.18 21.04
N LEU A 78 78.51 -37.31 21.18
CA LEU A 78 77.62 -37.53 20.04
C LEU A 78 77.52 -36.28 19.17
N SER A 79 77.50 -35.08 19.75
CA SER A 79 77.47 -33.82 19.02
C SER A 79 78.80 -33.56 18.32
N ASP A 80 79.93 -33.77 18.98
CA ASP A 80 81.27 -33.67 18.41
C ASP A 80 81.52 -34.78 17.37
N GLY A 81 80.99 -35.98 17.62
CA GLY A 81 81.00 -37.09 16.67
C GLY A 81 80.13 -36.79 15.44
N ALA A 82 78.98 -36.16 15.63
CA ALA A 82 78.14 -35.67 14.55
C ALA A 82 78.80 -34.49 13.81
N GLY A 83 79.51 -33.60 14.51
CA GLY A 83 80.31 -32.53 13.91
C GLY A 83 81.48 -33.08 13.10
N THR A 84 82.18 -34.09 13.62
CA THR A 84 83.24 -34.82 12.89
C THR A 84 82.67 -35.57 11.71
N LEU A 85 81.44 -36.09 11.81
CA LEU A 85 80.72 -36.69 10.69
C LEU A 85 80.37 -35.63 9.65
N VAL A 86 79.93 -34.43 10.06
CA VAL A 86 79.68 -33.30 9.16
C VAL A 86 80.97 -32.90 8.45
N ASP A 87 82.07 -32.68 9.17
CA ASP A 87 83.37 -32.35 8.57
C ASP A 87 83.89 -33.50 7.68
N GLY A 88 83.61 -34.74 8.07
CA GLY A 88 83.86 -35.94 7.29
C GLY A 88 83.06 -35.96 6.00
N THR A 89 81.79 -35.56 6.04
CA THR A 89 80.93 -35.43 4.85
C THR A 89 81.33 -34.24 3.99
N VAL A 90 81.80 -33.13 4.57
CA VAL A 90 82.34 -31.99 3.79
C VAL A 90 83.62 -32.41 3.07
N ARG A 91 84.55 -33.09 3.75
CA ARG A 91 85.73 -33.68 3.10
C ARG A 91 85.36 -34.76 2.09
N LEU A 92 84.27 -35.49 2.31
CA LEU A 92 83.78 -36.47 1.34
C LEU A 92 83.19 -35.78 0.13
N VAL A 93 82.52 -34.63 0.31
CA VAL A 93 82.01 -33.78 -0.77
C VAL A 93 83.18 -33.16 -1.56
N ASP A 94 84.18 -32.59 -0.88
CA ASP A 94 85.40 -32.09 -1.53
C ASP A 94 86.14 -33.23 -2.25
N GLY A 95 86.17 -34.42 -1.65
CA GLY A 95 86.72 -35.63 -2.26
C GLY A 95 85.89 -36.13 -3.45
N THR A 96 84.57 -35.93 -3.45
CA THR A 96 83.72 -36.19 -4.62
C THR A 96 83.92 -35.13 -5.70
N ASP A 97 84.22 -33.88 -5.35
CA ASP A 97 84.56 -32.84 -6.33
C ASP A 97 85.93 -33.12 -6.97
N ASP A 98 86.91 -33.56 -6.19
CA ASP A 98 88.20 -34.06 -6.69
C ASP A 98 88.02 -35.35 -7.52
N LEU A 99 87.09 -36.22 -7.13
CA LEU A 99 86.74 -37.41 -7.89
C LEU A 99 86.03 -37.04 -9.19
N THR A 100 85.17 -36.04 -9.21
CA THR A 100 84.49 -35.49 -10.39
C THR A 100 85.48 -34.77 -11.31
N ALA A 101 86.46 -34.06 -10.76
CA ALA A 101 87.56 -33.50 -11.54
C ALA A 101 88.50 -34.61 -12.08
N GLY A 102 88.68 -35.68 -11.30
CA GLY A 102 89.41 -36.88 -11.68
C GLY A 102 88.70 -37.70 -12.76
N THR A 103 87.37 -37.82 -12.69
CA THR A 103 86.54 -38.44 -13.73
C THR A 103 86.47 -37.55 -14.96
N ALA A 104 86.48 -36.22 -14.83
CA ALA A 104 86.59 -35.32 -15.98
C ALA A 104 87.94 -35.47 -16.70
N ARG A 105 89.05 -35.54 -15.95
CA ARG A 105 90.38 -35.86 -16.52
C ARG A 105 90.48 -37.27 -17.08
N LEU A 106 89.83 -38.24 -16.44
CA LEU A 106 89.71 -39.61 -16.95
C LEU A 106 88.88 -39.62 -18.23
N PHE A 107 87.82 -38.81 -18.31
CA PHE A 107 86.98 -38.61 -19.48
C PHE A 107 87.74 -37.95 -20.62
N ASP A 108 88.59 -36.97 -20.33
CA ASP A 108 89.50 -36.36 -21.31
C ASP A 108 90.56 -37.36 -21.79
N GLY A 109 91.15 -38.15 -20.88
CA GLY A 109 92.12 -39.19 -21.23
C GLY A 109 91.52 -40.41 -21.93
N THR A 110 90.28 -40.82 -21.58
CA THR A 110 89.51 -41.82 -22.32
C THR A 110 89.00 -41.24 -23.63
N SER A 111 88.75 -39.94 -23.73
CA SER A 111 88.45 -39.27 -25.01
C SER A 111 89.67 -39.25 -25.93
N GLU A 112 90.87 -38.96 -25.44
CA GLU A 112 92.12 -39.06 -26.23
C GLU A 112 92.44 -40.52 -26.61
N LEU A 113 92.20 -41.50 -25.72
CA LEU A 113 92.38 -42.93 -26.01
C LEU A 113 91.31 -43.47 -26.95
N ARG A 114 90.05 -43.05 -26.79
CA ARG A 114 88.91 -43.32 -27.68
C ARG A 114 89.16 -42.69 -29.04
N GLU A 115 89.71 -41.49 -29.10
CA GLU A 115 90.13 -40.83 -30.33
C GLU A 115 91.30 -41.60 -30.97
N GLY A 116 92.28 -42.07 -30.20
CA GLY A 116 93.36 -42.95 -30.70
C GLY A 116 92.88 -44.32 -31.18
N LEU A 117 91.86 -44.90 -30.54
CA LEU A 117 91.12 -46.07 -31.01
C LEU A 117 90.32 -45.72 -32.27
N GLU A 118 89.47 -44.70 -32.29
CA GLU A 118 88.61 -44.29 -33.41
C GLU A 118 89.37 -43.81 -34.65
N THR A 119 90.57 -43.25 -34.50
CA THR A 119 91.30 -42.62 -35.62
C THR A 119 92.49 -43.44 -36.11
N LYS A 120 92.97 -44.44 -35.36
CA LYS A 120 94.12 -45.29 -35.76
C LYS A 120 93.90 -46.80 -35.64
N LEU A 121 93.39 -47.31 -34.51
CA LEU A 121 93.26 -48.76 -34.29
C LEU A 121 91.96 -49.33 -34.86
N GLN A 122 90.82 -48.69 -34.58
CA GLN A 122 89.52 -49.00 -35.15
C GLN A 122 89.54 -48.83 -36.65
N PRO A 123 90.01 -47.75 -37.31
CA PRO A 123 90.03 -47.72 -38.77
C PRO A 123 90.87 -48.85 -39.38
N GLY A 124 91.93 -49.31 -38.71
CA GLY A 124 92.78 -50.44 -39.16
C GLY A 124 92.20 -51.83 -38.87
N THR A 125 91.45 -52.03 -37.77
CA THR A 125 90.73 -53.28 -37.49
C THR A 125 89.34 -53.30 -38.09
N VAL A 126 88.70 -52.14 -38.28
CA VAL A 126 87.49 -51.85 -39.07
C VAL A 126 87.82 -51.84 -40.55
N GLU A 127 89.03 -51.61 -41.07
CA GLU A 127 89.29 -51.96 -42.48
C GLU A 127 89.29 -53.49 -42.67
N ALA A 128 89.72 -54.26 -41.67
CA ALA A 128 89.74 -55.73 -41.71
C ALA A 128 88.39 -56.36 -41.29
N PHE A 129 87.70 -55.84 -40.27
CA PHE A 129 86.36 -56.21 -39.83
C PHE A 129 85.28 -55.50 -40.63
N ALA A 130 85.36 -54.24 -41.05
CA ALA A 130 84.45 -53.74 -42.09
C ALA A 130 84.70 -54.41 -43.45
N GLY A 131 85.70 -55.29 -43.60
CA GLY A 131 85.68 -56.29 -44.66
C GLY A 131 84.70 -57.46 -44.40
N ILE A 132 84.51 -57.86 -43.14
CA ILE A 132 83.88 -59.13 -42.69
C ILE A 132 82.63 -58.93 -41.79
N GLN A 133 82.65 -58.04 -40.80
CA GLN A 133 81.50 -57.33 -40.20
C GLN A 133 80.75 -56.39 -41.17
N THR A 134 81.28 -55.77 -42.23
CA THR A 134 80.33 -55.10 -43.18
C THR A 134 79.41 -56.14 -43.84
N LEU A 135 79.89 -57.38 -43.95
CA LEU A 135 79.09 -58.53 -44.36
C LEU A 135 78.21 -59.09 -43.22
N HIS A 136 78.62 -59.03 -41.93
CA HIS A 136 77.84 -59.51 -40.76
C HIS A 136 76.98 -58.40 -40.07
N HIS A 137 77.54 -57.26 -39.69
CA HIS A 137 76.85 -56.05 -39.23
C HIS A 137 75.94 -55.43 -40.29
N GLY A 138 76.32 -55.46 -41.57
CA GLY A 138 75.40 -55.07 -42.66
C GLY A 138 74.17 -55.98 -42.74
N THR A 139 74.31 -57.24 -42.28
CA THR A 139 73.21 -58.21 -42.20
C THR A 139 72.45 -58.17 -40.86
N VAL A 140 73.04 -57.64 -39.78
CA VAL A 140 72.39 -57.47 -38.46
C VAL A 140 71.78 -56.07 -38.24
N LEU A 141 72.39 -54.98 -38.72
CA LEU A 141 71.80 -53.63 -38.69
C LEU A 141 70.56 -53.50 -39.57
N LEU A 142 70.53 -54.17 -40.73
CA LEU A 142 69.33 -54.24 -41.58
C LEU A 142 68.20 -55.00 -40.87
N HIS A 143 68.54 -56.01 -40.07
CA HIS A 143 67.60 -56.80 -39.27
C HIS A 143 67.03 -55.98 -38.09
N ASP A 144 67.89 -55.33 -37.28
CA ASP A 144 67.50 -54.54 -36.10
C ASP A 144 66.87 -53.18 -36.47
N GLY A 145 67.37 -52.54 -37.53
CA GLY A 145 66.78 -51.34 -38.12
C GLY A 145 65.41 -51.62 -38.75
N GLY A 146 65.23 -52.81 -39.34
CA GLY A 146 63.93 -53.30 -39.80
C GLY A 146 62.94 -53.50 -38.65
N ALA A 147 63.39 -53.99 -37.49
CA ALA A 147 62.56 -54.15 -36.30
C ALA A 147 62.13 -52.79 -35.68
N LYS A 148 63.05 -51.83 -35.50
CA LYS A 148 62.72 -50.48 -35.00
C LYS A 148 61.84 -49.67 -35.95
N LEU A 149 62.02 -49.84 -37.26
CA LEU A 149 61.16 -49.23 -38.28
C LEU A 149 59.74 -49.81 -38.25
N SER A 150 59.60 -51.10 -37.93
CA SER A 150 58.29 -51.75 -37.71
C SER A 150 57.57 -51.21 -36.48
N ASP A 151 58.28 -50.95 -35.36
CA ASP A 151 57.69 -50.44 -34.13
C ASP A 151 57.27 -48.96 -34.24
N GLY A 152 58.12 -48.10 -34.84
CA GLY A 152 57.78 -46.69 -35.08
C GLY A 152 56.65 -46.50 -36.10
N ALA A 153 56.57 -47.36 -37.12
CA ALA A 153 55.41 -47.41 -38.03
C ALA A 153 54.12 -47.80 -37.30
N SER A 154 54.21 -48.68 -36.29
CA SER A 154 53.07 -49.10 -35.48
C SER A 154 52.54 -47.98 -34.56
N GLU A 155 53.40 -47.13 -34.00
CA GLU A 155 52.98 -45.96 -33.20
C GLU A 155 52.29 -44.88 -34.03
N VAL A 156 52.76 -44.61 -35.25
CA VAL A 156 52.13 -43.67 -36.20
C VAL A 156 50.76 -44.18 -36.66
N ALA A 157 50.63 -45.49 -36.90
CA ALA A 157 49.34 -46.11 -37.20
C ALA A 157 48.35 -45.95 -36.03
N ALA A 158 48.77 -46.23 -34.79
CA ALA A 158 47.92 -46.09 -33.60
C ALA A 158 47.50 -44.63 -33.33
N GLY A 159 48.39 -43.66 -33.54
CA GLY A 159 48.07 -42.23 -33.45
C GLY A 159 47.06 -41.78 -34.51
N SER A 160 47.20 -42.29 -35.73
CA SER A 160 46.30 -41.98 -36.85
C SER A 160 44.90 -42.57 -36.65
N VAL A 161 44.80 -43.75 -36.04
CA VAL A 161 43.51 -44.36 -35.66
C VAL A 161 42.79 -43.49 -34.63
N ARG A 162 43.45 -43.02 -33.57
CA ARG A 162 42.83 -42.14 -32.56
C ARG A 162 42.35 -40.80 -33.15
N ALA A 163 43.09 -40.22 -34.09
CA ALA A 163 42.66 -39.01 -34.79
C ALA A 163 41.45 -39.25 -35.71
N SER A 164 41.39 -40.42 -36.35
CA SER A 164 40.25 -40.86 -37.17
C SER A 164 38.99 -41.07 -36.32
N ASP A 165 39.14 -41.68 -35.14
CA ASP A 165 38.04 -41.88 -34.21
C ASP A 165 37.49 -40.54 -33.69
N GLY A 166 38.37 -39.60 -33.32
CA GLY A 166 37.97 -38.25 -32.89
C GLY A 166 37.27 -37.44 -34.00
N ALA A 167 37.74 -37.54 -35.25
CA ALA A 167 37.09 -36.92 -36.40
C ALA A 167 35.72 -37.56 -36.69
N SER A 168 35.59 -38.87 -36.49
CA SER A 168 34.33 -39.62 -36.65
C SER A 168 33.32 -39.27 -35.57
N GLU A 169 33.76 -39.10 -34.31
CA GLU A 169 32.88 -38.66 -33.22
C GLU A 169 32.37 -37.23 -33.44
N LEU A 170 33.23 -36.32 -33.91
CA LEU A 170 32.84 -34.95 -34.26
C LEU A 170 31.84 -34.92 -35.43
N SER A 171 32.12 -35.69 -36.49
CA SER A 171 31.21 -35.84 -37.62
C SER A 171 29.84 -36.41 -37.21
N GLY A 172 29.81 -37.31 -36.21
CA GLY A 172 28.56 -37.85 -35.67
C GLY A 172 27.70 -36.84 -34.91
N LYS A 173 28.27 -35.77 -34.33
CA LYS A 173 27.55 -34.78 -33.52
C LYS A 173 27.12 -33.54 -34.30
N LEU A 174 27.78 -33.21 -35.42
CA LEU A 174 27.48 -32.02 -36.25
C LEU A 174 26.06 -32.01 -36.87
N PRO A 175 25.46 -33.15 -37.29
CA PRO A 175 24.08 -33.18 -37.78
C PRO A 175 23.04 -32.70 -36.75
N GLN A 176 23.26 -32.98 -35.46
CA GLN A 176 22.36 -32.51 -34.39
C GLN A 176 22.35 -30.98 -34.28
N LEU A 177 23.46 -30.33 -34.59
CA LEU A 177 23.57 -28.87 -34.56
C LEU A 177 22.90 -28.22 -35.80
N VAL A 178 22.97 -28.88 -36.96
CA VAL A 178 22.22 -28.49 -38.17
C VAL A 178 20.71 -28.60 -37.94
N ASP A 179 20.26 -29.70 -37.33
CA ASP A 179 18.85 -29.88 -36.96
C ASP A 179 18.38 -28.82 -35.95
N GLY A 180 19.22 -28.49 -34.96
CA GLY A 180 18.95 -27.42 -34.01
C GLY A 180 18.81 -26.04 -34.67
N ALA A 181 19.69 -25.72 -35.62
CA ALA A 181 19.61 -24.46 -36.39
C ALA A 181 18.35 -24.40 -37.27
N ALA A 182 17.97 -25.51 -37.92
CA ALA A 182 16.74 -25.61 -38.69
C ALA A 182 15.49 -25.43 -37.81
N GLN A 183 15.49 -25.97 -36.58
CA GLN A 183 14.41 -25.76 -35.61
C GLN A 183 14.29 -24.29 -35.19
N VAL A 184 15.40 -23.57 -35.01
CA VAL A 184 15.41 -22.13 -34.71
C VAL A 184 14.84 -21.32 -35.88
N ALA A 185 15.26 -21.61 -37.12
CA ALA A 185 14.71 -20.95 -38.31
C ALA A 185 13.20 -21.17 -38.46
N ALA A 186 12.72 -22.41 -38.27
CA ALA A 186 11.30 -22.75 -38.29
C ALA A 186 10.51 -22.09 -37.13
N GLY A 187 11.13 -21.98 -35.95
CA GLY A 187 10.57 -21.26 -34.81
C GLY A 187 10.41 -19.76 -35.09
N ASN A 188 11.41 -19.14 -35.70
CA ASN A 188 11.36 -17.73 -36.11
C ASN A 188 10.30 -17.45 -37.17
N ALA A 189 10.14 -18.33 -38.16
CA ALA A 189 9.09 -18.20 -39.16
C ALA A 189 7.71 -18.18 -38.50
N LYS A 190 7.44 -19.10 -37.56
CA LYS A 190 6.18 -19.10 -36.79
C LYS A 190 6.00 -17.86 -35.92
N ALA A 191 7.08 -17.36 -35.30
CA ALA A 191 7.05 -16.13 -34.53
C ALA A 191 6.75 -14.91 -35.41
N SER A 192 7.28 -14.87 -36.64
CA SER A 192 7.03 -13.83 -37.63
C SER A 192 5.58 -13.84 -38.09
N ASP A 193 5.03 -15.03 -38.40
CA ASP A 193 3.62 -15.19 -38.73
C ASP A 193 2.70 -14.74 -37.58
N GLY A 194 3.06 -15.09 -36.34
CA GLY A 194 2.35 -14.65 -35.14
C GLY A 194 2.39 -13.13 -34.94
N ALA A 195 3.55 -12.51 -35.17
CA ALA A 195 3.71 -11.06 -35.09
C ALA A 195 2.91 -10.33 -36.19
N ASN A 196 2.89 -10.85 -37.41
CA ASN A 196 2.05 -10.33 -38.50
C ASN A 196 0.54 -10.46 -38.19
N ALA A 197 0.12 -11.61 -37.64
CA ALA A 197 -1.27 -11.81 -37.21
C ALA A 197 -1.67 -10.85 -36.08
N LEU A 198 -0.76 -10.57 -35.14
CA LEU A 198 -0.97 -9.59 -34.08
C LEU A 198 -1.08 -8.16 -34.62
N ALA A 199 -0.25 -7.79 -35.59
CA ALA A 199 -0.35 -6.49 -36.28
C ALA A 199 -1.71 -6.32 -36.97
N GLY A 200 -2.12 -7.30 -37.79
CA GLY A 200 -3.43 -7.26 -38.46
C GLY A 200 -4.62 -7.26 -37.49
N GLY A 201 -4.54 -8.01 -36.39
CA GLY A 201 -5.58 -7.98 -35.34
C GLY A 201 -5.64 -6.63 -34.62
N SER A 202 -4.50 -5.98 -34.43
CA SER A 202 -4.38 -4.65 -33.82
C SER A 202 -4.97 -3.57 -34.73
N GLU A 203 -4.76 -3.65 -36.05
CA GLU A 203 -5.39 -2.74 -37.02
C GLU A 203 -6.92 -2.84 -37.00
N LEU A 204 -7.47 -4.06 -37.01
CA LEU A 204 -8.93 -4.27 -36.93
C LEU A 204 -9.53 -3.69 -35.64
N LEU A 205 -8.82 -3.81 -34.52
CA LEU A 205 -9.25 -3.22 -33.25
C LEU A 205 -9.14 -1.68 -33.27
N ALA A 206 -8.13 -1.12 -33.94
CA ALA A 206 -8.02 0.33 -34.15
C ALA A 206 -9.16 0.88 -35.03
N GLU A 207 -9.54 0.16 -36.10
CA GLU A 207 -10.71 0.49 -36.92
C GLU A 207 -12.02 0.41 -36.12
N GLY A 208 -12.19 -0.66 -35.33
CA GLY A 208 -13.33 -0.82 -34.43
C GLY A 208 -13.43 0.32 -33.40
N SER A 209 -12.29 0.72 -32.84
CA SER A 209 -12.18 1.87 -31.94
C SER A 209 -12.58 3.15 -32.65
N THR A 210 -12.10 3.41 -33.86
CA THR A 210 -12.47 4.60 -34.64
C THR A 210 -13.98 4.67 -34.93
N ARG A 211 -14.60 3.54 -35.24
CA ARG A 211 -16.07 3.45 -35.42
C ARG A 211 -16.82 3.73 -34.12
N LEU A 212 -16.34 3.20 -33.00
CA LEU A 212 -16.93 3.44 -31.68
C LEU A 212 -16.79 4.91 -31.25
N ALA A 213 -15.63 5.53 -31.49
CA ALA A 213 -15.40 6.96 -31.27
C ALA A 213 -16.42 7.80 -32.07
N THR A 214 -16.57 7.52 -33.37
CA THR A 214 -17.58 8.16 -34.23
C THR A 214 -19.00 8.00 -33.67
N GLY A 215 -19.36 6.80 -33.24
CA GLY A 215 -20.66 6.52 -32.62
C GLY A 215 -20.86 7.30 -31.30
N SER A 216 -19.84 7.36 -30.45
CA SER A 216 -19.89 8.11 -29.19
C SER A 216 -20.01 9.62 -29.42
N GLY A 217 -19.34 10.18 -30.44
CA GLY A 217 -19.48 11.56 -30.85
C GLY A 217 -20.90 11.88 -31.37
N ALA A 218 -21.53 10.95 -32.10
CA ALA A 218 -22.92 11.11 -32.52
C ALA A 218 -23.90 11.11 -31.33
N VAL A 219 -23.68 10.26 -30.33
CA VAL A 219 -24.48 10.26 -29.08
C VAL A 219 -24.28 11.56 -28.30
N ALA A 220 -23.04 12.05 -28.18
CA ALA A 220 -22.76 13.33 -27.52
C ALA A 220 -23.47 14.50 -28.23
N SER A 221 -23.46 14.50 -29.57
CA SER A 221 -24.18 15.50 -30.38
C SER A 221 -25.69 15.42 -30.15
N GLY A 222 -26.27 14.22 -30.22
CA GLY A 222 -27.70 14.01 -29.96
C GLY A 222 -28.13 14.37 -28.53
N ALA A 223 -27.24 14.16 -27.55
CA ALA A 223 -27.46 14.59 -26.17
C ALA A 223 -27.41 16.12 -26.04
N SER A 224 -26.54 16.81 -26.78
CA SER A 224 -26.51 18.27 -26.87
C SER A 224 -27.79 18.84 -27.50
N ASP A 225 -28.27 18.21 -28.58
CA ASP A 225 -29.53 18.57 -29.24
C ASP A 225 -30.73 18.37 -28.30
N LEU A 226 -30.76 17.25 -27.58
CA LEU A 226 -31.78 16.99 -26.56
C LEU A 226 -31.75 18.05 -25.46
N SER A 227 -30.56 18.39 -24.93
CA SER A 227 -30.39 19.44 -23.93
C SER A 227 -30.92 20.79 -24.44
N SER A 228 -30.65 21.12 -25.71
CA SER A 228 -31.13 22.34 -26.37
C SER A 228 -32.65 22.34 -26.55
N GLY A 229 -33.23 21.23 -27.01
CA GLY A 229 -34.68 21.07 -27.16
C GLY A 229 -35.42 21.15 -25.82
N VAL A 230 -34.85 20.56 -24.76
CA VAL A 230 -35.34 20.69 -23.38
C VAL A 230 -35.15 22.13 -22.85
N GLY A 231 -34.12 22.83 -23.32
CA GLY A 231 -33.95 24.28 -23.19
C GLY A 231 -35.17 25.06 -23.68
N GLN A 232 -35.56 24.80 -24.93
CA GLN A 232 -36.73 25.44 -25.56
C GLN A 232 -38.04 25.08 -24.87
N LEU A 233 -38.22 23.81 -24.48
CA LEU A 233 -39.39 23.37 -23.71
C LEU A 233 -39.50 24.13 -22.38
N SER A 234 -38.40 24.26 -21.64
CA SER A 234 -38.38 25.02 -20.38
C SER A 234 -38.79 26.48 -20.60
N ALA A 235 -38.26 27.15 -21.63
CA ALA A 235 -38.65 28.52 -21.95
C ALA A 235 -40.14 28.63 -22.33
N GLY A 236 -40.69 27.63 -23.02
CA GLY A 236 -42.12 27.52 -23.29
C GLY A 236 -42.96 27.39 -22.02
N ILE A 237 -42.50 26.60 -21.05
CA ILE A 237 -43.16 26.43 -19.75
C ILE A 237 -43.10 27.73 -18.94
N ASP A 238 -41.97 28.44 -18.93
CA ASP A 238 -41.84 29.73 -18.26
C ASP A 238 -42.85 30.75 -18.81
N LYS A 239 -43.02 30.77 -20.13
CA LYS A 239 -44.02 31.61 -20.79
C LYS A 239 -45.45 31.19 -20.40
N LEU A 240 -45.73 29.89 -20.36
CA LEU A 240 -47.03 29.36 -19.95
C LEU A 240 -47.37 29.71 -18.49
N VAL A 241 -46.38 29.63 -17.59
CA VAL A 241 -46.52 30.01 -16.17
C VAL A 241 -46.79 31.50 -16.04
N THR A 242 -46.06 32.34 -16.78
CA THR A 242 -46.24 33.79 -16.78
C THR A 242 -47.63 34.17 -17.28
N SER A 243 -48.04 33.68 -18.44
CA SER A 243 -49.37 33.93 -19.00
C SER A 243 -50.49 33.33 -18.14
N GLY A 244 -50.24 32.20 -17.47
CA GLY A 244 -51.16 31.62 -16.49
C GLY A 244 -51.37 32.55 -15.30
N GLY A 245 -50.30 33.18 -14.79
CA GLY A 245 -50.37 34.19 -13.74
C GLY A 245 -51.19 35.42 -14.13
N GLU A 246 -50.97 35.95 -15.35
CA GLU A 246 -51.75 37.07 -15.89
C GLU A 246 -53.23 36.74 -16.01
N LEU A 247 -53.56 35.55 -16.51
CA LEU A 247 -54.94 35.08 -16.61
C LEU A 247 -55.58 34.90 -15.23
N GLY A 248 -54.82 34.44 -14.23
CA GLY A 248 -55.27 34.30 -12.85
C GLY A 248 -55.60 35.65 -12.20
N ALA A 249 -54.77 36.67 -12.48
CA ALA A 249 -55.05 38.04 -12.08
C ALA A 249 -56.32 38.59 -12.77
N GLY A 250 -56.48 38.32 -14.07
CA GLY A 250 -57.69 38.66 -14.83
C GLY A 250 -58.96 38.03 -14.23
N ALA A 251 -58.93 36.73 -13.90
CA ALA A 251 -60.05 36.04 -13.26
C ALA A 251 -60.35 36.60 -11.86
N THR A 252 -59.33 37.07 -11.13
CA THR A 252 -59.53 37.75 -9.83
C THR A 252 -60.24 39.09 -10.01
N ASN A 253 -59.86 39.86 -11.03
CA ASN A 253 -60.51 41.14 -11.35
C ASN A 253 -61.98 40.95 -11.78
N VAL A 254 -62.28 39.92 -12.57
CA VAL A 254 -63.65 39.58 -12.96
C VAL A 254 -64.51 39.23 -11.74
N ALA A 255 -63.99 38.42 -10.81
CA ALA A 255 -64.67 38.10 -9.55
C ALA A 255 -64.92 39.35 -8.68
N ALA A 256 -63.93 40.25 -8.57
CA ALA A 256 -64.09 41.51 -7.86
C ALA A 256 -65.18 42.40 -8.52
N GLY A 257 -65.21 42.44 -9.85
CA GLY A 257 -66.26 43.13 -10.61
C GLY A 257 -67.65 42.53 -10.37
N ALA A 258 -67.76 41.20 -10.38
CA ALA A 258 -69.00 40.50 -10.08
C ALA A 258 -69.49 40.79 -8.65
N THR A 259 -68.58 40.82 -7.67
CA THR A 259 -68.88 41.21 -6.29
C THR A 259 -69.40 42.65 -6.22
N THR A 260 -68.77 43.58 -6.94
CA THR A 260 -69.22 44.98 -7.01
C THR A 260 -70.64 45.10 -7.59
N VAL A 261 -70.96 44.30 -8.60
CA VAL A 261 -72.32 44.24 -9.16
C VAL A 261 -73.30 43.69 -8.12
N ALA A 262 -72.95 42.62 -7.41
CA ALA A 262 -73.78 42.01 -6.36
C ALA A 262 -74.06 42.97 -5.17
N ASP A 263 -73.06 43.77 -4.78
CA ASP A 263 -73.23 44.79 -3.74
C ASP A 263 -74.15 45.93 -4.22
N GLY A 264 -74.00 46.32 -5.49
CA GLY A 264 -74.86 47.31 -6.14
C GLY A 264 -76.31 46.85 -6.28
N THR A 265 -76.54 45.59 -6.68
CA THR A 265 -77.88 44.99 -6.77
C THR A 265 -78.52 44.90 -5.39
N THR A 266 -77.77 44.51 -4.36
CA THR A 266 -78.26 44.49 -2.96
C THR A 266 -78.72 45.86 -2.50
N SER A 267 -77.93 46.90 -2.79
CA SER A 267 -78.28 48.30 -2.46
C SER A 267 -79.54 48.77 -3.20
N LEU A 268 -79.67 48.41 -4.48
CA LEU A 268 -80.82 48.77 -5.31
C LEU A 268 -82.10 48.03 -4.87
N VAL A 269 -82.01 46.77 -4.44
CA VAL A 269 -83.14 46.04 -3.82
C VAL A 269 -83.63 46.77 -2.57
N GLY A 270 -82.72 47.24 -1.71
CA GLY A 270 -83.07 48.04 -0.54
C GLY A 270 -83.80 49.35 -0.88
N ALA A 271 -83.28 50.09 -1.88
CA ALA A 271 -83.88 51.34 -2.33
C ALA A 271 -85.27 51.13 -2.98
N THR A 272 -85.41 50.11 -3.83
CA THR A 272 -86.69 49.76 -4.47
C THR A 272 -87.72 49.25 -3.47
N GLY A 273 -87.29 48.51 -2.44
CA GLY A 273 -88.14 48.14 -1.30
C GLY A 273 -88.70 49.37 -0.57
N THR A 274 -87.85 50.37 -0.31
CA THR A 274 -88.25 51.63 0.32
C THR A 274 -89.23 52.41 -0.57
N LEU A 275 -88.93 52.54 -1.87
CA LEU A 275 -89.79 53.22 -2.84
C LEU A 275 -91.17 52.56 -2.95
N LYS A 276 -91.20 51.21 -3.03
CA LYS A 276 -92.44 50.43 -3.06
C LYS A 276 -93.27 50.64 -1.78
N GLY A 277 -92.61 50.67 -0.61
CA GLY A 277 -93.25 50.97 0.67
C GLY A 277 -93.87 52.36 0.71
N GLY A 278 -93.11 53.40 0.35
CA GLY A 278 -93.60 54.79 0.33
C GLY A 278 -94.70 55.04 -0.71
N ALA A 279 -94.61 54.39 -1.87
CA ALA A 279 -95.65 54.45 -2.88
C ALA A 279 -96.96 53.81 -2.39
N ARG A 280 -96.89 52.66 -1.71
CA ARG A 280 -98.08 52.06 -1.07
C ARG A 280 -98.68 52.96 0.00
N GLN A 281 -97.84 53.54 0.87
CA GLN A 281 -98.31 54.48 1.88
C GLN A 281 -98.99 55.72 1.26
N THR A 282 -98.48 56.20 0.12
CA THR A 282 -99.10 57.31 -0.63
C THR A 282 -100.44 56.90 -1.22
N ALA A 283 -100.55 55.69 -1.78
CA ALA A 283 -101.80 55.15 -2.31
C ALA A 283 -102.87 54.99 -1.21
N ASP A 284 -102.48 54.45 -0.05
CA ASP A 284 -103.36 54.29 1.11
C ASP A 284 -103.84 55.65 1.65
N GLY A 285 -102.94 56.63 1.75
CA GLY A 285 -103.26 58.00 2.16
C GLY A 285 -104.18 58.72 1.17
N ALA A 286 -103.93 58.58 -0.13
CA ALA A 286 -104.76 59.14 -1.17
C ALA A 286 -106.15 58.49 -1.21
N SER A 287 -106.24 57.17 -1.01
CA SER A 287 -107.53 56.45 -0.89
C SER A 287 -108.32 56.93 0.33
N THR A 288 -107.63 57.15 1.45
CA THR A 288 -108.23 57.73 2.68
C THR A 288 -108.75 59.15 2.42
N ALA A 289 -107.98 59.98 1.71
CA ALA A 289 -108.38 61.33 1.33
C ALA A 289 -109.57 61.34 0.36
N ALA A 290 -109.61 60.41 -0.60
CA ALA A 290 -110.73 60.23 -1.52
C ALA A 290 -112.03 59.89 -0.76
N ALA A 291 -111.96 58.96 0.18
CA ALA A 291 -113.09 58.61 1.04
C ALA A 291 -113.54 59.79 1.92
N GLY A 292 -112.60 60.60 2.41
CA GLY A 292 -112.91 61.85 3.13
C GLY A 292 -113.59 62.90 2.25
N ALA A 293 -113.12 63.08 1.01
CA ALA A 293 -113.70 63.99 0.04
C ALA A 293 -115.11 63.54 -0.40
N GLU A 294 -115.34 62.24 -0.52
CA GLU A 294 -116.68 61.67 -0.75
C GLU A 294 -117.63 62.00 0.40
N ARG A 295 -117.20 61.75 1.65
CA ARG A 295 -117.98 62.12 2.84
C ARG A 295 -118.29 63.61 2.91
N LEU A 296 -117.32 64.47 2.55
CA LEU A 296 -117.52 65.92 2.47
C LEU A 296 -118.56 66.26 1.39
N THR A 297 -118.46 65.64 0.21
CA THR A 297 -119.42 65.82 -0.90
C THR A 297 -120.84 65.49 -0.43
N THR A 298 -121.03 64.35 0.25
CA THR A 298 -122.32 63.94 0.80
C THR A 298 -122.83 64.93 1.85
N GLY A 299 -121.99 65.36 2.79
CA GLY A 299 -122.38 66.31 3.84
C GLY A 299 -122.75 67.70 3.29
N VAL A 300 -122.02 68.19 2.29
CA VAL A 300 -122.30 69.47 1.62
C VAL A 300 -123.59 69.38 0.81
N ALA A 301 -123.83 68.27 0.11
CA ALA A 301 -125.09 68.06 -0.60
C ALA A 301 -126.30 68.03 0.35
N GLN A 302 -126.15 67.41 1.53
CA GLN A 302 -127.16 67.45 2.60
C GLN A 302 -127.40 68.87 3.10
N ALA A 303 -126.34 69.65 3.36
CA ALA A 303 -126.45 71.05 3.77
C ALA A 303 -127.13 71.93 2.70
N ALA A 304 -126.79 71.74 1.42
CA ALA A 304 -127.45 72.43 0.30
C ALA A 304 -128.94 72.09 0.20
N GLY A 305 -129.29 70.81 0.39
CA GLY A 305 -130.69 70.36 0.48
C GLY A 305 -131.45 71.04 1.63
N ALA A 306 -130.83 71.13 2.81
CA ALA A 306 -131.41 71.81 3.97
C ALA A 306 -131.60 73.32 3.73
N SER A 307 -130.61 74.01 3.15
CA SER A 307 -130.71 75.45 2.81
C SER A 307 -131.81 75.73 1.79
N ARG A 308 -131.98 74.88 0.77
CA ARG A 308 -133.11 74.98 -0.17
C ARG A 308 -134.46 74.80 0.51
N SER A 309 -134.55 73.81 1.39
CA SER A 309 -135.78 73.56 2.16
C SER A 309 -136.12 74.75 3.07
N LEU A 310 -135.11 75.38 3.68
CA LEU A 310 -135.28 76.60 4.45
C LEU A 310 -135.73 77.78 3.57
N ALA A 311 -135.13 77.98 2.40
CA ALA A 311 -135.54 79.03 1.46
C ALA A 311 -137.01 78.87 1.01
N ALA A 312 -137.44 77.66 0.69
CA ALA A 312 -138.83 77.36 0.33
C ALA A 312 -139.80 77.56 1.51
N GLY A 313 -139.38 77.20 2.73
CA GLY A 313 -140.13 77.49 3.95
C GLY A 313 -140.27 79.01 4.20
N LEU A 314 -139.19 79.77 4.04
CA LEU A 314 -139.19 81.23 4.16
C LEU A 314 -140.04 81.89 3.07
N GLU A 315 -140.04 81.36 1.84
CA GLU A 315 -140.94 81.83 0.77
C GLU A 315 -142.42 81.65 1.16
N SER A 316 -142.76 80.54 1.81
CA SER A 316 -144.12 80.32 2.33
C SER A 316 -144.48 81.32 3.44
N VAL A 317 -143.52 81.66 4.32
CA VAL A 317 -143.70 82.69 5.37
C VAL A 317 -143.81 84.09 4.77
N ASP A 318 -143.01 84.44 3.76
CA ASP A 318 -143.06 85.71 3.03
C ASP A 318 -144.41 85.88 2.34
N ALA A 319 -144.90 84.84 1.66
CA ALA A 319 -146.23 84.83 1.04
C ALA A 319 -147.35 85.02 2.08
N GLY A 320 -147.25 84.33 3.23
CA GLY A 320 -148.20 84.49 4.34
C GLY A 320 -148.15 85.89 4.97
N ALA A 321 -146.95 86.44 5.20
CA ALA A 321 -146.77 87.80 5.71
C ALA A 321 -147.32 88.84 4.72
N GLY A 322 -147.09 88.66 3.43
CA GLY A 322 -147.67 89.50 2.37
C GLY A 322 -149.20 89.42 2.31
N GLN A 323 -149.79 88.24 2.55
CA GLN A 323 -151.25 88.10 2.70
C GLN A 323 -151.76 88.86 3.93
N VAL A 324 -151.09 88.75 5.08
CA VAL A 324 -151.44 89.51 6.30
C VAL A 324 -151.31 91.02 6.07
N ALA A 325 -150.25 91.48 5.40
CA ALA A 325 -150.02 92.89 5.09
C ALA A 325 -151.13 93.47 4.20
N ARG A 326 -151.52 92.75 3.13
CA ARG A 326 -152.63 93.14 2.26
C ARG A 326 -153.96 93.12 3.00
N GLY A 327 -154.29 92.02 3.69
CA GLY A 327 -155.55 91.89 4.42
C GLY A 327 -155.71 92.92 5.54
N SER A 328 -154.62 93.28 6.25
CA SER A 328 -154.64 94.35 7.25
C SER A 328 -154.69 95.75 6.65
N SER A 329 -154.10 95.97 5.47
CA SER A 329 -154.25 97.23 4.72
C SER A 329 -155.67 97.40 4.18
N ASP A 330 -156.26 96.34 3.62
CA ASP A 330 -157.65 96.34 3.17
C ASP A 330 -158.60 96.59 4.35
N LEU A 331 -158.33 95.97 5.51
CA LEU A 331 -159.05 96.24 6.76
C LEU A 331 -158.88 97.69 7.22
N ALA A 332 -157.67 98.25 7.17
CA ALA A 332 -157.41 99.64 7.53
C ALA A 332 -158.19 100.62 6.63
N ASN A 333 -158.18 100.39 5.31
CA ASN A 333 -158.94 101.18 4.34
C ASN A 333 -160.45 101.09 4.61
N ALA A 334 -160.99 99.89 4.81
CA ALA A 334 -162.41 99.70 5.12
C ALA A 334 -162.81 100.38 6.45
N LEU A 335 -161.95 100.31 7.48
CA LEU A 335 -162.16 101.01 8.76
C LEU A 335 -162.07 102.54 8.60
N ALA A 336 -161.18 103.03 7.75
CA ALA A 336 -161.04 104.46 7.46
C ALA A 336 -162.26 105.00 6.70
N ASP A 337 -162.76 104.27 5.70
CA ASP A 337 -163.99 104.59 4.97
C ASP A 337 -165.22 104.58 5.91
N LEU A 338 -165.28 103.62 6.84
CA LEU A 338 -166.33 103.56 7.86
C LEU A 338 -166.23 104.72 8.85
N ALA A 339 -165.02 105.12 9.26
CA ALA A 339 -164.79 106.28 10.11
C ALA A 339 -165.16 107.60 9.43
N ALA A 340 -165.05 107.68 8.10
CA ALA A 340 -165.43 108.85 7.31
C ALA A 340 -166.95 108.98 7.09
N SER A 341 -167.71 107.89 7.24
CA SER A 341 -169.16 107.83 6.98
C SER A 341 -170.04 107.87 8.24
N THR A 342 -169.45 107.85 9.43
CA THR A 342 -170.20 107.96 10.70
C THR A 342 -170.28 109.41 11.20
N GLU A 343 -171.43 109.81 11.76
CA GLU A 343 -171.62 111.12 12.42
C GLU A 343 -171.30 111.07 13.93
N ASP A 344 -170.98 109.89 14.49
CA ASP A 344 -170.62 109.71 15.91
C ASP A 344 -169.11 109.93 16.16
N PRO A 345 -168.73 110.98 16.93
CA PRO A 345 -167.33 111.33 17.16
C PRO A 345 -166.54 110.32 18.00
N GLU A 346 -167.17 109.59 18.94
CA GLU A 346 -166.47 108.57 19.75
C GLU A 346 -166.21 107.30 18.94
N LEU A 347 -167.19 106.90 18.12
CA LEU A 347 -167.04 105.77 17.20
C LEU A 347 -165.99 106.08 16.12
N ALA A 348 -165.98 107.30 15.57
CA ALA A 348 -164.96 107.73 14.61
C ALA A 348 -163.54 107.71 15.20
N ALA A 349 -163.36 108.11 16.47
CA ALA A 349 -162.06 108.06 17.14
C ALA A 349 -161.58 106.61 17.39
N THR A 350 -162.50 105.73 17.79
CA THR A 350 -162.21 104.30 18.01
C THR A 350 -161.85 103.60 16.69
N LEU A 351 -162.59 103.87 15.61
CA LEU A 351 -162.30 103.36 14.28
C LEU A 351 -160.95 103.85 13.77
N LYS A 352 -160.59 105.13 13.97
CA LYS A 352 -159.25 105.65 13.66
C LYS A 352 -158.14 104.95 14.46
N GLY A 353 -158.38 104.63 15.74
CA GLY A 353 -157.44 103.87 16.56
C GLY A 353 -157.24 102.42 16.07
N LEU A 354 -158.32 101.79 15.58
CA LEU A 354 -158.28 100.48 14.94
C LEU A 354 -157.59 100.54 13.57
N THR A 355 -157.84 101.58 12.77
CA THR A 355 -157.12 101.85 11.51
C THR A 355 -155.62 101.95 11.75
N ALA A 356 -155.16 102.77 12.70
CA ALA A 356 -153.74 102.91 13.03
C ALA A 356 -153.11 101.59 13.50
N ARG A 357 -153.87 100.73 14.22
CA ARG A 357 -153.42 99.39 14.60
C ARG A 357 -153.34 98.44 13.40
N ALA A 358 -154.30 98.51 12.47
CA ALA A 358 -154.30 97.71 11.24
C ALA A 358 -153.19 98.15 10.27
N GLU A 359 -152.93 99.46 10.16
CA GLU A 359 -151.77 100.02 9.45
C GLU A 359 -150.45 99.60 10.11
N GLY A 360 -150.35 99.64 11.45
CA GLY A 360 -149.19 99.16 12.19
C GLY A 360 -148.95 97.65 12.01
N LEU A 361 -150.02 96.85 11.96
CA LEU A 361 -149.94 95.42 11.65
C LEU A 361 -149.49 95.19 10.19
N SER A 362 -149.99 95.99 9.25
CA SER A 362 -149.59 95.93 7.83
C SER A 362 -148.11 96.29 7.65
N ALA A 363 -147.66 97.35 8.31
CA ALA A 363 -146.25 97.77 8.33
C ALA A 363 -145.37 96.70 8.98
N GLY A 364 -145.80 96.12 10.12
CA GLY A 364 -145.09 95.02 10.79
C GLY A 364 -145.01 93.77 9.93
N ALA A 365 -146.09 93.38 9.26
CA ALA A 365 -146.12 92.26 8.33
C ALA A 365 -145.22 92.50 7.10
N THR A 366 -145.17 93.74 6.61
CA THR A 366 -144.25 94.15 5.52
C THR A 366 -142.78 94.09 5.97
N GLN A 367 -142.47 94.47 7.21
CA GLN A 367 -141.13 94.35 7.77
C GLN A 367 -140.71 92.88 7.96
N VAL A 368 -141.64 92.02 8.39
CA VAL A 368 -141.41 90.57 8.46
C VAL A 368 -141.17 89.99 7.06
N ALA A 369 -141.98 90.35 6.07
CA ALA A 369 -141.77 89.96 4.67
C ALA A 369 -140.39 90.40 4.16
N GLY A 370 -139.98 91.64 4.42
CA GLY A 370 -138.64 92.14 4.05
C GLY A 370 -137.49 91.37 4.72
N GLY A 371 -137.60 91.08 6.02
CA GLY A 371 -136.60 90.30 6.76
C GLY A 371 -136.53 88.83 6.30
N VAL A 372 -137.69 88.22 6.06
CA VAL A 372 -137.81 86.84 5.55
C VAL A 372 -137.30 86.75 4.12
N GLY A 373 -137.53 87.78 3.28
CA GLY A 373 -136.97 87.90 1.94
C GLY A 373 -135.44 87.91 1.96
N ALA A 374 -134.83 88.74 2.81
CA ALA A 374 -133.36 88.75 2.97
C ALA A 374 -132.81 87.40 3.48
N ALA A 375 -133.51 86.74 4.41
CA ALA A 375 -133.12 85.41 4.90
C ALA A 375 -133.26 84.32 3.83
N ARG A 376 -134.31 84.40 2.99
CA ARG A 376 -134.52 83.50 1.85
C ARG A 376 -133.40 83.68 0.82
N ASP A 377 -133.08 84.92 0.48
CA ASP A 377 -132.00 85.23 -0.46
C ASP A 377 -130.64 84.77 0.09
N GLY A 378 -130.41 84.93 1.40
CA GLY A 378 -129.24 84.36 2.08
C GLY A 378 -129.19 82.83 2.03
N ALA A 379 -130.30 82.15 2.27
CA ALA A 379 -130.39 80.69 2.18
C ALA A 379 -130.20 80.17 0.73
N ALA A 380 -130.72 80.89 -0.26
CA ALA A 380 -130.52 80.60 -1.68
C ALA A 380 -129.06 80.85 -2.11
N GLN A 381 -128.45 81.95 -1.67
CA GLN A 381 -127.03 82.23 -1.89
C GLN A 381 -126.15 81.15 -1.26
N LEU A 382 -126.47 80.68 -0.05
CA LEU A 382 -125.76 79.61 0.63
C LEU A 382 -125.88 78.27 -0.14
N ALA A 383 -127.09 77.91 -0.60
CA ALA A 383 -127.29 76.73 -1.44
C ALA A 383 -126.53 76.83 -2.78
N GLY A 384 -126.56 77.99 -3.43
CA GLY A 384 -125.79 78.26 -4.65
C GLY A 384 -124.27 78.17 -4.45
N GLY A 385 -123.78 78.61 -3.29
CA GLY A 385 -122.37 78.45 -2.89
C GLY A 385 -121.94 76.99 -2.70
N PHE A 386 -122.88 76.09 -2.41
CA PHE A 386 -122.59 74.65 -2.32
C PHE A 386 -122.64 73.94 -3.69
N ASP A 387 -123.64 74.25 -4.52
CA ASP A 387 -123.96 73.50 -5.75
C ASP A 387 -123.38 74.09 -7.04
N GLY A 388 -122.87 75.33 -7.04
CA GLY A 388 -122.34 75.97 -8.25
C GLY A 388 -121.14 75.26 -8.88
N GLU A 389 -120.78 75.63 -10.12
CA GLU A 389 -119.61 75.07 -10.82
C GLU A 389 -118.28 75.32 -10.07
N LYS A 390 -118.24 76.35 -9.22
CA LYS A 390 -117.13 76.64 -8.29
C LYS A 390 -117.51 76.40 -6.82
N GLY A 391 -118.62 75.71 -6.60
CA GLY A 391 -119.15 75.37 -5.29
C GLY A 391 -118.38 74.23 -4.63
N LEU A 392 -118.63 74.04 -3.34
CA LEU A 392 -117.87 73.10 -2.52
C LEU A 392 -118.05 71.63 -2.96
N VAL A 393 -119.21 71.25 -3.52
CA VAL A 393 -119.45 69.91 -4.10
C VAL A 393 -118.56 69.63 -5.32
N ALA A 394 -118.39 70.63 -6.20
CA ALA A 394 -117.52 70.52 -7.36
C ALA A 394 -116.06 70.39 -6.92
N GLY A 395 -115.65 71.18 -5.92
CA GLY A 395 -114.32 71.12 -5.31
C GLY A 395 -114.01 69.77 -4.66
N SER A 396 -114.95 69.19 -3.90
CA SER A 396 -114.75 67.88 -3.24
C SER A 396 -114.73 66.72 -4.24
N LYS A 397 -115.52 66.75 -5.31
CA LYS A 397 -115.44 65.78 -6.41
C LYS A 397 -114.12 65.88 -7.18
N ALA A 398 -113.64 67.09 -7.45
CA ALA A 398 -112.35 67.31 -8.07
C ALA A 398 -111.21 66.77 -7.18
N LEU A 399 -111.29 67.00 -5.86
CA LEU A 399 -110.36 66.42 -4.89
C LEU A 399 -110.40 64.89 -4.89
N GLN A 400 -111.59 64.28 -4.87
CA GLN A 400 -111.77 62.83 -4.96
C GLN A 400 -111.10 62.27 -6.23
N SER A 401 -111.41 62.83 -7.40
CA SER A 401 -110.82 62.41 -8.67
C SER A 401 -109.29 62.57 -8.68
N GLY A 402 -108.78 63.70 -8.17
CA GLY A 402 -107.34 63.94 -8.04
C GLY A 402 -106.65 62.93 -7.12
N THR A 403 -107.26 62.61 -5.97
CA THR A 403 -106.70 61.64 -5.02
C THR A 403 -106.76 60.20 -5.56
N VAL A 404 -107.80 59.82 -6.30
CA VAL A 404 -107.85 58.52 -7.00
C VAL A 404 -106.75 58.43 -8.07
N ALA A 405 -106.51 59.52 -8.82
CA ALA A 405 -105.41 59.56 -9.78
C ALA A 405 -104.04 59.42 -9.09
N VAL A 406 -103.83 60.06 -7.93
CA VAL A 406 -102.62 59.91 -7.13
C VAL A 406 -102.45 58.47 -6.62
N ALA A 407 -103.53 57.83 -6.14
CA ALA A 407 -103.48 56.44 -5.68
C ALA A 407 -103.07 55.48 -6.81
N ASN A 408 -103.72 55.58 -7.97
CA ASN A 408 -103.39 54.78 -9.14
C ASN A 408 -101.95 55.02 -9.64
N GLY A 409 -101.49 56.28 -9.61
CA GLY A 409 -100.11 56.64 -9.93
C GLY A 409 -99.12 55.99 -8.96
N ALA A 410 -99.40 56.04 -7.67
CA ALA A 410 -98.57 55.45 -6.64
C ALA A 410 -98.54 53.91 -6.71
N GLU A 411 -99.66 53.25 -7.01
CA GLU A 411 -99.69 51.81 -7.28
C GLU A 411 -98.85 51.43 -8.51
N SER A 412 -98.89 52.24 -9.56
CA SER A 412 -98.07 52.04 -10.76
C SER A 412 -96.57 52.15 -10.44
N VAL A 413 -96.17 53.10 -9.59
CA VAL A 413 -94.80 53.22 -9.08
C VAL A 413 -94.41 52.00 -8.24
N ALA A 414 -95.28 51.52 -7.35
CA ALA A 414 -95.02 50.32 -6.55
C ALA A 414 -94.85 49.06 -7.41
N SER A 415 -95.64 48.92 -8.48
CA SER A 415 -95.52 47.85 -9.47
C SER A 415 -94.22 47.94 -10.27
N GLY A 416 -93.86 49.14 -10.74
CA GLY A 416 -92.58 49.40 -11.41
C GLY A 416 -91.37 49.08 -10.53
N ALA A 417 -91.41 49.48 -9.25
CA ALA A 417 -90.38 49.15 -8.27
C ALA A 417 -90.27 47.62 -8.04
N GLY A 418 -91.41 46.91 -8.05
CA GLY A 418 -91.43 45.44 -7.99
C GLY A 418 -90.72 44.79 -9.18
N LYS A 419 -91.05 45.22 -10.41
CA LYS A 419 -90.38 44.71 -11.63
C LYS A 419 -88.87 44.99 -11.63
N LEU A 420 -88.46 46.15 -11.11
CA LEU A 420 -87.04 46.49 -10.99
C LEU A 420 -86.33 45.59 -9.96
N ALA A 421 -86.97 45.30 -8.84
CA ALA A 421 -86.43 44.36 -7.85
C ALA A 421 -86.24 42.95 -8.45
N ASP A 422 -87.21 42.45 -9.21
CA ASP A 422 -87.10 41.14 -9.89
C ASP A 422 -85.95 41.12 -10.91
N ALA A 423 -85.79 42.19 -11.70
CA ALA A 423 -84.68 42.32 -12.65
C ALA A 423 -83.32 42.36 -11.94
N THR A 424 -83.28 43.00 -10.76
CA THR A 424 -82.07 43.14 -9.94
C THR A 424 -81.68 41.81 -9.31
N ALA A 425 -82.66 41.00 -8.86
CA ALA A 425 -82.41 39.64 -8.38
C ALA A 425 -81.86 38.71 -9.48
N ARG A 426 -82.32 38.87 -10.73
CA ARG A 426 -81.74 38.14 -11.88
C ARG A 426 -80.31 38.56 -12.17
N LEU A 427 -80.01 39.85 -12.07
CA LEU A 427 -78.66 40.38 -12.26
C LEU A 427 -77.71 39.88 -11.17
N ASP A 428 -78.16 39.83 -9.92
CA ASP A 428 -77.42 39.27 -8.79
C ASP A 428 -77.06 37.79 -9.00
N GLY A 429 -78.05 36.97 -9.40
CA GLY A 429 -77.80 35.57 -9.76
C GLY A 429 -76.81 35.41 -10.92
N GLY A 430 -76.84 36.32 -11.91
CA GLY A 430 -75.85 36.36 -12.99
C GLY A 430 -74.45 36.73 -12.50
N ALA A 431 -74.33 37.69 -11.59
CA ALA A 431 -73.05 38.06 -10.97
C ALA A 431 -72.45 36.89 -10.17
N GLN A 432 -73.26 36.18 -9.39
CA GLN A 432 -72.84 34.97 -8.66
C GLN A 432 -72.34 33.87 -9.60
N GLN A 433 -72.98 33.66 -10.74
CA GLN A 433 -72.52 32.70 -11.75
C GLN A 433 -71.17 33.10 -12.37
N VAL A 434 -70.96 34.39 -12.64
CA VAL A 434 -69.69 34.91 -13.15
C VAL A 434 -68.58 34.74 -12.12
N ASP A 435 -68.85 35.02 -10.84
CA ASP A 435 -67.88 34.81 -9.76
C ASP A 435 -67.50 33.33 -9.62
N ALA A 436 -68.49 32.43 -9.64
CA ALA A 436 -68.25 30.99 -9.60
C ALA A 436 -67.43 30.51 -10.81
N GLY A 437 -67.74 31.00 -12.02
CA GLY A 437 -66.97 30.69 -13.23
C GLY A 437 -65.53 31.22 -13.15
N ALA A 438 -65.35 32.43 -12.61
CA ALA A 438 -64.02 33.00 -12.37
C ALA A 438 -63.22 32.20 -11.33
N ALA A 439 -63.87 31.66 -10.30
CA ALA A 439 -63.25 30.75 -9.34
C ALA A 439 -62.78 29.45 -10.00
N GLN A 440 -63.62 28.81 -10.83
CA GLN A 440 -63.23 27.62 -11.59
C GLN A 440 -62.04 27.87 -12.51
N VAL A 441 -61.99 29.04 -13.16
CA VAL A 441 -60.84 29.44 -14.00
C VAL A 441 -59.57 29.58 -13.14
N ARG A 442 -59.65 30.22 -11.96
CA ARG A 442 -58.51 30.31 -11.04
C ARG A 442 -58.02 28.94 -10.57
N ASP A 443 -58.94 28.04 -10.22
CA ASP A 443 -58.59 26.67 -9.82
C ASP A 443 -57.90 25.90 -10.96
N GLY A 444 -58.43 26.02 -12.18
CA GLY A 444 -57.82 25.43 -13.38
C GLY A 444 -56.43 26.00 -13.67
N ILE A 445 -56.23 27.30 -13.48
CA ILE A 445 -54.92 27.95 -13.58
C ILE A 445 -53.98 27.44 -12.47
N GLY A 446 -54.45 27.29 -11.24
CA GLY A 446 -53.67 26.70 -10.15
C GLY A 446 -53.19 25.29 -10.47
N ALA A 447 -54.06 24.45 -11.05
CA ALA A 447 -53.69 23.12 -11.54
C ALA A 447 -52.68 23.19 -12.69
N LEU A 448 -52.87 24.11 -13.65
CA LEU A 448 -51.95 24.33 -14.76
C LEU A 448 -50.56 24.77 -14.29
N LEU A 449 -50.47 25.71 -13.36
CA LEU A 449 -49.21 26.18 -12.77
C LEU A 449 -48.48 25.07 -12.00
N THR A 450 -49.24 24.24 -11.28
CA THR A 450 -48.71 23.05 -10.60
C THR A 450 -48.17 22.04 -11.61
N GLY A 451 -48.91 21.77 -12.68
CA GLY A 451 -48.48 20.91 -13.78
C GLY A 451 -47.23 21.44 -14.50
N GLY A 452 -47.19 22.75 -14.77
CA GLY A 452 -46.06 23.44 -15.36
C GLY A 452 -44.80 23.30 -14.48
N SER A 453 -44.94 23.50 -13.17
CA SER A 453 -43.82 23.33 -12.22
C SER A 453 -43.26 21.90 -12.22
N LYS A 454 -44.14 20.88 -12.26
CA LYS A 454 -43.72 19.47 -12.39
C LYS A 454 -43.02 19.20 -13.71
N LEU A 455 -43.55 19.73 -14.81
CA LEU A 455 -42.96 19.55 -16.13
C LEU A 455 -41.60 20.26 -16.22
N GLN A 456 -41.45 21.42 -15.58
CA GLN A 456 -40.18 22.14 -15.52
C GLN A 456 -39.13 21.39 -14.71
N ALA A 457 -39.52 20.78 -13.58
CA ALA A 457 -38.63 19.89 -12.83
C ALA A 457 -38.22 18.67 -13.67
N GLY A 458 -39.16 18.06 -14.40
CA GLY A 458 -38.87 16.97 -15.32
C GLY A 458 -37.93 17.38 -16.47
N ALA A 459 -38.14 18.58 -17.04
CA ALA A 459 -37.27 19.15 -18.05
C ALA A 459 -35.86 19.43 -17.49
N ALA A 460 -35.73 19.95 -16.27
CA ALA A 460 -34.43 20.13 -15.63
C ALA A 460 -33.69 18.78 -15.48
N SER A 461 -34.36 17.77 -14.94
CA SER A 461 -33.80 16.40 -14.82
C SER A 461 -33.41 15.81 -16.18
N ALA A 462 -34.22 16.00 -17.22
CA ALA A 462 -33.91 15.52 -18.56
C ALA A 462 -32.70 16.24 -19.17
N ARG A 463 -32.56 17.55 -18.94
CA ARG A 463 -31.39 18.33 -19.37
C ARG A 463 -30.12 17.87 -18.66
N ASP A 464 -30.19 17.63 -17.35
CA ASP A 464 -29.05 17.14 -16.57
C ASP A 464 -28.65 15.72 -16.98
N GLY A 465 -29.63 14.86 -17.27
CA GLY A 465 -29.41 13.55 -17.87
C GLY A 465 -28.74 13.63 -19.23
N ALA A 466 -29.18 14.56 -20.10
CA ALA A 466 -28.58 14.80 -21.40
C ALA A 466 -27.13 15.32 -21.28
N LYS A 467 -26.85 16.23 -20.36
CA LYS A 467 -25.48 16.67 -20.07
C LYS A 467 -24.59 15.54 -19.57
N SER A 468 -25.11 14.70 -18.67
CA SER A 468 -24.39 13.55 -18.15
C SER A 468 -24.07 12.53 -19.25
N LEU A 469 -25.04 12.28 -20.14
CA LEU A 469 -24.84 11.43 -21.32
C LEU A 469 -23.80 12.01 -22.28
N ALA A 470 -23.87 13.32 -22.58
CA ALA A 470 -22.88 13.98 -23.42
C ALA A 470 -21.47 13.87 -22.82
N HIS A 471 -21.33 14.11 -21.52
CA HIS A 471 -20.06 13.98 -20.81
C HIS A 471 -19.51 12.56 -20.84
N GLY A 472 -20.34 11.55 -20.50
CA GLY A 472 -19.94 10.15 -20.56
C GLY A 472 -19.58 9.68 -21.97
N SER A 473 -20.27 10.19 -23.00
CA SER A 473 -19.90 9.94 -24.39
C SER A 473 -18.57 10.60 -24.78
N SER A 474 -18.25 11.80 -24.28
CA SER A 474 -16.93 12.42 -24.48
C SER A 474 -15.81 11.68 -23.75
N GLU A 475 -16.06 11.16 -22.54
CA GLU A 475 -15.08 10.31 -21.83
C GLU A 475 -14.84 9.00 -22.58
N LEU A 476 -15.90 8.38 -23.11
CA LEU A 476 -15.79 7.19 -23.96
C LEU A 476 -14.99 7.50 -25.23
N ASP A 477 -15.28 8.61 -25.92
CA ASP A 477 -14.55 9.04 -27.11
C ASP A 477 -13.05 9.22 -26.85
N ALA A 478 -12.69 9.88 -25.73
CA ALA A 478 -11.31 10.06 -25.32
C ALA A 478 -10.61 8.72 -24.98
N GLY A 479 -11.31 7.84 -24.25
CA GLY A 479 -10.80 6.51 -23.91
C GLY A 479 -10.58 5.64 -25.14
N VAL A 480 -11.51 5.68 -26.09
CA VAL A 480 -11.45 4.91 -27.35
C VAL A 480 -10.38 5.48 -28.30
N THR A 481 -10.18 6.80 -28.32
CA THR A 481 -9.08 7.43 -29.04
C THR A 481 -7.73 7.00 -28.47
N THR A 482 -7.62 6.93 -27.14
CA THR A 482 -6.41 6.43 -26.46
C THR A 482 -6.17 4.95 -26.80
N LEU A 483 -7.22 4.13 -26.77
CA LEU A 483 -7.15 2.73 -27.16
C LEU A 483 -6.68 2.59 -28.62
N ALA A 484 -7.29 3.34 -29.55
CA ALA A 484 -6.89 3.34 -30.96
C ALA A 484 -5.39 3.64 -31.11
N GLY A 485 -4.89 4.70 -30.46
CA GLY A 485 -3.47 5.05 -30.48
C GLY A 485 -2.55 3.96 -29.92
N LYS A 486 -2.92 3.34 -28.79
CA LYS A 486 -2.14 2.22 -28.22
C LYS A 486 -2.18 0.96 -29.07
N THR A 487 -3.27 0.75 -29.80
CA THR A 487 -3.41 -0.39 -30.69
C THR A 487 -2.59 -0.18 -31.96
N THR A 488 -2.47 1.07 -32.45
CA THR A 488 -1.50 1.42 -33.50
C THR A 488 -0.06 1.19 -33.04
N GLU A 489 0.32 1.65 -31.85
CA GLU A 489 1.67 1.38 -31.29
C GLU A 489 1.96 -0.14 -31.20
N LEU A 490 0.98 -0.94 -30.80
CA LEU A 490 1.10 -2.41 -30.77
C LEU A 490 1.25 -3.00 -32.17
N SER A 491 0.51 -2.50 -33.15
CA SER A 491 0.62 -2.93 -34.54
C SER A 491 2.01 -2.63 -35.10
N ASP A 492 2.51 -1.41 -34.89
CA ASP A 492 3.83 -0.97 -35.35
C ASP A 492 4.94 -1.81 -34.72
N GLY A 493 4.87 -2.05 -33.41
CA GLY A 493 5.84 -2.89 -32.70
C GLY A 493 5.81 -4.36 -33.15
N ALA A 494 4.61 -4.90 -33.44
CA ALA A 494 4.47 -6.25 -33.97
C ALA A 494 5.00 -6.36 -35.40
N ALA A 495 4.77 -5.35 -36.25
CA ALA A 495 5.33 -5.26 -37.60
C ALA A 495 6.86 -5.12 -37.57
N GLU A 496 7.41 -4.34 -36.65
CA GLU A 496 8.87 -4.20 -36.47
C GLU A 496 9.50 -5.54 -36.05
N LEU A 497 8.87 -6.26 -35.12
CA LEU A 497 9.32 -7.58 -34.70
C LEU A 497 9.28 -8.59 -35.87
N ALA A 498 8.16 -8.61 -36.61
CA ALA A 498 8.02 -9.44 -37.80
C ALA A 498 9.10 -9.11 -38.85
N GLY A 499 9.45 -7.84 -39.03
CA GLY A 499 10.52 -7.42 -39.95
C GLY A 499 11.93 -7.84 -39.53
N LYS A 500 12.19 -8.04 -38.23
CA LYS A 500 13.52 -8.42 -37.70
C LYS A 500 13.76 -9.93 -37.61
N LEU A 501 12.69 -10.72 -37.48
CA LEU A 501 12.78 -12.19 -37.34
C LEU A 501 13.39 -12.92 -38.55
N PRO A 502 13.19 -12.48 -39.81
CA PRO A 502 13.86 -13.07 -40.97
C PRO A 502 15.38 -13.00 -40.90
N ALA A 503 15.97 -11.87 -40.47
CA ALA A 503 17.42 -11.72 -40.36
C ALA A 503 18.03 -12.71 -39.32
N LEU A 504 17.28 -13.04 -38.27
CA LEU A 504 17.70 -14.05 -37.29
C LEU A 504 17.55 -15.48 -37.84
N ALA A 505 16.56 -15.73 -38.71
CA ALA A 505 16.44 -17.00 -39.43
C ALA A 505 17.60 -17.18 -40.44
N ASP A 506 17.95 -16.14 -41.19
CA ASP A 506 19.09 -16.12 -42.11
C ASP A 506 20.41 -16.43 -41.36
N GLY A 507 20.60 -15.84 -40.18
CA GLY A 507 21.76 -16.14 -39.32
C GLY A 507 21.80 -17.59 -38.81
N ALA A 508 20.64 -18.21 -38.56
CA ALA A 508 20.57 -19.62 -38.19
C ALA A 508 20.91 -20.54 -39.38
N GLU A 509 20.49 -20.19 -40.59
CA GLU A 509 20.87 -20.89 -41.82
C GLU A 509 22.37 -20.78 -42.11
N GLU A 510 22.97 -19.61 -41.85
CA GLU A 510 24.42 -19.40 -42.01
C GLU A 510 25.24 -20.26 -41.04
N VAL A 511 24.77 -20.42 -39.79
CA VAL A 511 25.37 -21.35 -38.81
C VAL A 511 25.24 -22.79 -39.28
N ALA A 512 24.08 -23.21 -39.80
CA ALA A 512 23.89 -24.54 -40.36
C ALA A 512 24.86 -24.81 -41.53
N ALA A 513 24.99 -23.85 -42.46
CA ALA A 513 25.91 -23.94 -43.60
C ALA A 513 27.39 -23.96 -43.16
N GLY A 514 27.76 -23.22 -42.11
CA GLY A 514 29.09 -23.31 -41.48
C GLY A 514 29.37 -24.68 -40.87
N THR A 515 28.36 -25.28 -40.26
CA THR A 515 28.44 -26.59 -39.59
C THR A 515 28.62 -27.73 -40.62
N VAL A 516 27.92 -27.66 -41.75
CA VAL A 516 28.10 -28.61 -42.87
C VAL A 516 29.52 -28.53 -43.43
N ARG A 517 30.06 -27.32 -43.65
CA ARG A 517 31.45 -27.14 -44.10
C ARG A 517 32.48 -27.72 -43.11
N ALA A 518 32.24 -27.57 -41.81
CA ALA A 518 33.09 -28.16 -40.77
C ALA A 518 33.03 -29.70 -40.78
N ASN A 519 31.85 -30.28 -41.04
CA ASN A 519 31.66 -31.72 -41.17
C ASN A 519 32.39 -32.28 -42.40
N ASP A 520 32.32 -31.60 -43.54
CA ASP A 520 33.02 -32.00 -44.76
C ASP A 520 34.55 -32.00 -44.55
N GLY A 521 35.08 -30.98 -43.86
CA GLY A 521 36.51 -30.93 -43.51
C GLY A 521 36.95 -32.03 -42.54
N ALA A 522 36.10 -32.40 -41.57
CA ALA A 522 36.35 -33.52 -40.67
C ALA A 522 36.34 -34.88 -41.41
N ALA A 523 35.42 -35.06 -42.36
CA ALA A 523 35.33 -36.24 -43.21
C ALA A 523 36.53 -36.37 -44.17
N GLU A 524 37.00 -35.25 -44.74
CA GLU A 524 38.20 -35.23 -45.60
C GLU A 524 39.46 -35.63 -44.82
N LEU A 525 39.59 -35.16 -43.57
CA LEU A 525 40.70 -35.55 -42.69
C LEU A 525 40.64 -37.04 -42.33
N ALA A 526 39.46 -37.56 -41.98
CA ALA A 526 39.24 -38.98 -41.71
C ALA A 526 39.57 -39.86 -42.93
N GLY A 527 39.27 -39.41 -44.16
CA GLY A 527 39.55 -40.14 -45.39
C GLY A 527 41.03 -40.23 -45.78
N LYS A 528 41.88 -39.33 -45.27
CA LYS A 528 43.33 -39.30 -45.57
C LYS A 528 44.17 -40.11 -44.60
N LEU A 529 43.66 -40.40 -43.40
CA LEU A 529 44.37 -41.14 -42.35
C LEU A 529 44.63 -42.63 -42.68
N PRO A 530 43.74 -43.37 -43.38
CA PRO A 530 44.00 -44.76 -43.78
C PRO A 530 45.19 -44.94 -44.74
N ALA A 531 45.42 -44.00 -45.66
CA ALA A 531 46.58 -44.04 -46.56
C ALA A 531 47.92 -43.89 -45.81
N LEU A 532 47.90 -43.16 -44.68
CA LEU A 532 49.05 -43.04 -43.78
C LEU A 532 49.28 -44.34 -42.99
N VAL A 533 48.21 -45.04 -42.61
CA VAL A 533 48.26 -46.38 -42.00
C VAL A 533 48.77 -47.43 -42.99
N ASP A 534 48.27 -47.46 -44.22
CA ASP A 534 48.72 -48.39 -45.27
C ASP A 534 50.18 -48.15 -45.66
N GLY A 535 50.60 -46.89 -45.78
CA GLY A 535 52.00 -46.52 -46.02
C GLY A 535 52.93 -46.99 -44.90
N SER A 536 52.49 -46.91 -43.64
CA SER A 536 53.23 -47.45 -42.50
C SER A 536 53.31 -48.99 -42.53
N GLY A 537 52.26 -49.67 -43.02
CA GLY A 537 52.21 -51.13 -43.17
C GLY A 537 53.09 -51.67 -44.30
N GLN A 538 53.20 -50.97 -45.43
CA GLN A 538 54.09 -51.35 -46.54
C GLN A 538 55.57 -51.27 -46.14
N VAL A 539 55.92 -50.29 -45.30
CA VAL A 539 57.28 -50.14 -44.75
C VAL A 539 57.62 -51.29 -43.78
N SER A 540 56.66 -51.75 -42.97
CA SER A 540 56.82 -52.92 -42.08
C SER A 540 56.98 -54.24 -42.85
N ALA A 541 56.22 -54.45 -43.94
CA ALA A 541 56.33 -55.67 -44.76
C ALA A 541 57.66 -55.78 -45.55
N GLY A 542 58.19 -54.66 -46.06
CA GLY A 542 59.49 -54.61 -46.73
C GLY A 542 60.67 -54.91 -45.80
N ALA A 543 60.57 -54.50 -44.54
CA ALA A 543 61.56 -54.81 -43.50
C ALA A 543 61.62 -56.33 -43.17
N ALA A 544 60.50 -57.04 -43.28
CA ALA A 544 60.41 -58.48 -42.99
C ALA A 544 61.06 -59.38 -44.07
N GLN A 545 60.98 -59.05 -45.36
CA GLN A 545 61.60 -59.83 -46.43
C GLN A 545 63.13 -59.69 -46.46
N LEU A 546 63.64 -58.51 -46.10
CA LEU A 546 65.06 -58.20 -46.04
C LEU A 546 65.78 -59.02 -44.97
N THR A 547 65.10 -59.26 -43.86
CA THR A 547 65.54 -60.07 -42.71
C THR A 547 65.78 -61.55 -43.06
N SER A 548 65.05 -62.15 -43.99
CA SER A 548 65.14 -63.59 -44.32
C SER A 548 66.34 -63.97 -45.21
N LYS A 549 66.75 -63.12 -46.16
CA LYS A 549 67.88 -63.38 -47.09
C LYS A 549 69.26 -63.15 -46.47
N LEU A 550 69.29 -62.43 -45.35
CA LEU A 550 70.47 -62.13 -44.55
C LEU A 550 71.01 -63.35 -43.78
N GLY A 551 70.15 -64.32 -43.42
CA GLY A 551 70.54 -65.49 -42.62
C GLY A 551 71.42 -66.52 -43.36
N GLU A 552 71.35 -66.60 -44.69
CA GLU A 552 72.18 -67.52 -45.49
C GLU A 552 73.62 -67.02 -45.66
N ALA A 553 73.86 -65.70 -45.55
CA ALA A 553 75.18 -65.07 -45.64
C ALA A 553 75.97 -65.08 -44.31
N GLN A 554 75.27 -65.15 -43.16
CA GLN A 554 75.89 -65.21 -41.83
C GLN A 554 76.71 -66.48 -41.58
N THR A 555 76.33 -67.62 -42.16
CA THR A 555 77.00 -68.91 -41.89
C THR A 555 78.43 -68.98 -42.43
N GLY A 556 78.74 -68.35 -43.58
CA GLY A 556 80.09 -68.29 -44.14
C GLY A 556 80.98 -67.17 -43.59
N ALA A 557 80.37 -66.13 -43.01
CA ALA A 557 81.10 -65.08 -42.30
C ALA A 557 81.59 -65.55 -40.91
N GLY A 558 80.86 -66.48 -40.27
CA GLY A 558 81.16 -66.99 -38.93
C GLY A 558 82.54 -67.68 -38.77
N ASP A 559 83.02 -68.39 -39.79
CA ASP A 559 84.32 -69.09 -39.71
C ASP A 559 85.53 -68.13 -39.78
N LEU A 560 85.35 -66.94 -40.37
CA LEU A 560 86.38 -65.91 -40.52
C LEU A 560 86.26 -64.82 -39.42
N GLU A 561 85.03 -64.56 -38.99
CA GLU A 561 84.68 -63.82 -37.78
C GLU A 561 85.21 -64.49 -36.52
N ALA A 562 85.35 -65.82 -36.45
CA ALA A 562 85.92 -66.46 -35.26
C ALA A 562 87.41 -66.13 -35.00
N GLY A 563 88.18 -65.83 -36.06
CA GLY A 563 89.61 -65.49 -35.98
C GLY A 563 89.89 -64.01 -35.77
N LEU A 564 89.10 -63.16 -36.43
CA LEU A 564 89.08 -61.71 -36.20
C LEU A 564 88.38 -61.39 -34.88
N GLY A 565 87.38 -62.18 -34.51
CA GLY A 565 86.68 -62.20 -33.22
C GLY A 565 87.67 -62.12 -32.10
N LYS A 566 88.66 -63.00 -31.99
CA LYS A 566 89.66 -62.91 -30.91
C LYS A 566 90.46 -61.59 -30.83
N LEU A 567 90.53 -60.80 -31.90
CA LEU A 567 91.25 -59.53 -31.97
C LEU A 567 90.33 -58.30 -31.82
N ALA A 568 89.11 -58.31 -32.38
CA ALA A 568 88.09 -57.33 -32.01
C ALA A 568 87.52 -57.63 -30.63
N ASP A 569 87.33 -58.86 -30.20
CA ASP A 569 87.05 -59.21 -28.81
C ASP A 569 88.09 -58.57 -27.90
N GLY A 570 89.38 -58.50 -28.27
CA GLY A 570 90.38 -57.74 -27.52
C GLY A 570 90.28 -56.20 -27.61
N ALA A 571 89.80 -55.65 -28.74
CA ALA A 571 89.66 -54.22 -28.99
C ALA A 571 88.28 -53.64 -28.55
N ASP A 572 87.24 -54.45 -28.59
CA ASP A 572 85.92 -54.31 -28.00
C ASP A 572 86.00 -54.68 -26.53
N ASP A 573 86.81 -55.62 -26.04
CA ASP A 573 87.08 -55.74 -24.60
C ASP A 573 87.78 -54.47 -24.09
N ALA A 574 88.61 -53.83 -24.91
CA ALA A 574 89.20 -52.53 -24.62
C ALA A 574 88.19 -51.36 -24.80
N THR A 575 87.29 -51.37 -25.78
CA THR A 575 86.29 -50.31 -26.02
C THR A 575 85.07 -50.45 -25.11
N VAL A 576 84.62 -51.66 -24.81
CA VAL A 576 83.72 -52.06 -23.72
C VAL A 576 84.42 -51.85 -22.40
N GLY A 577 85.72 -52.07 -22.29
CA GLY A 577 86.53 -51.64 -21.15
C GLY A 577 86.47 -50.12 -20.96
N ILE A 578 86.68 -49.34 -22.03
CA ILE A 578 86.62 -47.87 -22.04
C ILE A 578 85.19 -47.36 -21.87
N ARG A 579 84.15 -48.02 -22.41
CA ARG A 579 82.73 -47.70 -22.19
C ARG A 579 82.26 -48.15 -20.82
N LYS A 580 82.81 -49.21 -20.25
CA LYS A 580 82.63 -49.58 -18.84
C LYS A 580 83.40 -48.63 -17.95
N ILE A 581 84.49 -48.00 -18.42
CA ILE A 581 85.19 -46.91 -17.74
C ILE A 581 84.45 -45.58 -17.93
N ASP A 582 83.79 -45.29 -19.06
CA ASP A 582 83.00 -44.07 -19.29
C ASP A 582 81.63 -44.19 -18.62
N THR A 583 80.94 -45.32 -18.75
CA THR A 583 79.72 -45.62 -18.01
C THR A 583 80.06 -45.81 -16.55
N GLY A 584 81.18 -46.46 -16.23
CA GLY A 584 81.69 -46.53 -14.86
C GLY A 584 82.10 -45.17 -14.33
N ALA A 585 82.62 -44.25 -15.15
CA ALA A 585 82.96 -42.89 -14.77
C ALA A 585 81.74 -41.99 -14.71
N GLN A 586 80.72 -42.21 -15.55
CA GLN A 586 79.42 -41.53 -15.52
C GLN A 586 78.53 -42.07 -14.39
N ASP A 587 78.62 -43.36 -14.06
CA ASP A 587 77.96 -43.98 -12.91
C ASP A 587 78.76 -43.69 -11.63
N LEU A 588 80.07 -43.47 -11.72
CA LEU A 588 80.90 -42.93 -10.65
C LEU A 588 80.72 -41.43 -10.52
N ASP A 589 80.37 -40.69 -11.57
CA ASP A 589 80.05 -39.25 -11.54
C ASP A 589 78.62 -39.00 -11.07
N LYS A 590 77.64 -39.79 -11.56
CA LYS A 590 76.29 -39.85 -10.97
C LYS A 590 76.31 -40.47 -9.60
N GLY A 591 77.21 -41.41 -9.35
CA GLY A 591 77.43 -42.05 -8.06
C GLY A 591 78.11 -41.10 -7.09
N ALA A 592 79.08 -40.31 -7.53
CA ALA A 592 79.71 -39.22 -6.80
C ALA A 592 78.73 -38.08 -6.60
N GLY A 593 77.86 -37.77 -7.57
CA GLY A 593 76.78 -36.80 -7.44
C GLY A 593 75.72 -37.26 -6.45
N ARG A 594 75.25 -38.51 -6.53
CA ARG A 594 74.35 -39.10 -5.53
C ARG A 594 75.02 -39.29 -4.17
N LEU A 595 76.34 -39.52 -4.14
CA LEU A 595 77.13 -39.58 -2.91
C LEU A 595 77.34 -38.19 -2.34
N ALA A 596 77.48 -37.15 -3.16
CA ALA A 596 77.59 -35.75 -2.76
C ALA A 596 76.23 -35.26 -2.26
N ASP A 597 75.16 -35.53 -2.99
CA ASP A 597 73.78 -35.25 -2.58
C ASP A 597 73.43 -36.02 -1.30
N GLY A 598 73.75 -37.31 -1.24
CA GLY A 598 73.55 -38.14 -0.05
C GLY A 598 74.46 -37.74 1.11
N SER A 599 75.67 -37.25 0.85
CA SER A 599 76.57 -36.70 1.87
C SER A 599 76.11 -35.34 2.33
N ALA A 600 75.46 -34.55 1.48
CA ALA A 600 74.84 -33.27 1.83
C ALA A 600 73.56 -33.51 2.66
N GLU A 601 72.73 -34.47 2.29
CA GLU A 601 71.59 -34.91 3.11
C GLU A 601 72.04 -35.53 4.44
N LEU A 602 73.13 -36.32 4.43
CA LEU A 602 73.72 -36.87 5.65
C LEU A 602 74.37 -35.76 6.50
N ALA A 603 75.01 -34.75 5.90
CA ALA A 603 75.55 -33.59 6.59
C ALA A 603 74.44 -32.75 7.22
N ASP A 604 73.33 -32.53 6.51
CA ASP A 604 72.16 -31.84 7.06
C ASP A 604 71.51 -32.64 8.19
N GLY A 605 71.33 -33.95 7.99
CA GLY A 605 70.83 -34.86 9.02
C GLY A 605 71.74 -34.94 10.24
N ALA A 606 73.06 -35.01 10.03
CA ALA A 606 74.07 -35.01 11.09
C ALA A 606 74.15 -33.64 11.78
N GLY A 607 73.97 -32.54 11.06
CA GLY A 607 73.88 -31.19 11.64
C GLY A 607 72.64 -31.02 12.52
N ARG A 608 71.50 -31.58 12.08
CA ARG A 608 70.28 -31.64 12.90
C ARG A 608 70.46 -32.57 14.10
N LEU A 609 71.16 -33.69 13.95
CA LEU A 609 71.49 -34.60 15.06
C LEU A 609 72.44 -33.94 16.06
N ALA A 610 73.49 -33.24 15.59
CA ALA A 610 74.40 -32.46 16.42
C ALA A 610 73.64 -31.39 17.19
N THR A 611 72.76 -30.65 16.52
CA THR A 611 71.91 -29.64 17.17
C THR A 611 71.01 -30.27 18.24
N GLY A 612 70.38 -31.42 17.96
CA GLY A 612 69.57 -32.14 18.94
C GLY A 612 70.38 -32.74 20.08
N ALA A 613 71.60 -33.22 19.81
CA ALA A 613 72.52 -33.75 20.80
C ALA A 613 73.05 -32.64 21.72
N THR A 614 73.34 -31.45 21.18
CA THR A 614 73.68 -30.27 21.98
C THR A 614 72.50 -29.87 22.88
N GLN A 615 71.27 -29.84 22.35
CA GLN A 615 70.08 -29.58 23.18
C GLN A 615 69.89 -30.63 24.29
N LEU A 616 70.18 -31.90 24.01
CA LEU A 616 70.13 -32.97 25.00
C LEU A 616 71.27 -32.85 26.03
N SER A 617 72.47 -32.46 25.60
CA SER A 617 73.63 -32.21 26.47
C SER A 617 73.38 -31.04 27.41
N ASP A 618 72.87 -29.92 26.88
CA ASP A 618 72.48 -28.75 27.67
C ASP A 618 71.42 -29.12 28.71
N GLY A 619 70.35 -29.81 28.30
CA GLY A 619 69.30 -30.25 29.21
C GLY A 619 69.76 -31.28 30.26
N SER A 620 70.73 -32.12 29.92
CA SER A 620 71.32 -33.10 30.85
C SER A 620 72.29 -32.44 31.82
N THR A 621 73.00 -31.39 31.38
CA THR A 621 73.84 -30.54 32.24
C THR A 621 72.98 -29.78 33.24
N ASP A 622 71.85 -29.20 32.80
CA ASP A 622 70.87 -28.57 33.69
C ASP A 622 70.34 -29.56 34.75
N LEU A 623 70.12 -30.83 34.36
CA LEU A 623 69.69 -31.88 35.28
C LEU A 623 70.81 -32.28 36.26
N ALA A 624 72.06 -32.38 35.80
CA ALA A 624 73.22 -32.66 36.63
C ALA A 624 73.45 -31.55 37.66
N ASP A 625 73.39 -30.28 37.25
CA ASP A 625 73.49 -29.13 38.16
C ASP A 625 72.37 -29.12 39.21
N GLY A 626 71.15 -29.48 38.81
CA GLY A 626 70.03 -29.68 39.73
C GLY A 626 70.28 -30.81 40.73
N ALA A 627 70.83 -31.94 40.29
CA ALA A 627 71.19 -33.07 41.14
C ALA A 627 72.37 -32.76 42.07
N ALA A 628 73.39 -32.03 41.61
CA ALA A 628 74.52 -31.56 42.42
C ALA A 628 74.06 -30.57 43.49
N THR A 629 73.10 -29.69 43.18
CA THR A 629 72.49 -28.80 44.17
C THR A 629 71.74 -29.61 45.24
N LEU A 630 71.05 -30.68 44.86
CA LEU A 630 70.40 -31.58 45.80
C LEU A 630 71.41 -32.33 46.68
N ALA A 631 72.50 -32.84 46.08
CA ALA A 631 73.60 -33.52 46.77
C ALA A 631 74.32 -32.60 47.77
N ALA A 632 74.65 -31.37 47.36
CA ALA A 632 75.23 -30.38 48.28
C ALA A 632 74.30 -30.11 49.47
N GLY A 633 73.00 -30.03 49.24
CA GLY A 633 72.00 -29.89 50.30
C GLY A 633 71.94 -31.11 51.25
N THR A 634 72.11 -32.33 50.73
CA THR A 634 72.15 -33.55 51.57
C THR A 634 73.49 -33.74 52.28
N THR A 635 74.60 -33.28 51.71
CA THR A 635 75.91 -33.25 52.38
C THR A 635 75.90 -32.25 53.54
N GLU A 636 75.36 -31.04 53.35
CA GLU A 636 75.21 -30.07 54.44
C GLU A 636 74.30 -30.61 55.55
N LEU A 637 73.26 -31.37 55.19
CA LEU A 637 72.41 -32.09 56.13
C LEU A 637 73.21 -33.14 56.93
N ALA A 638 74.03 -33.94 56.24
CA ALA A 638 74.86 -35.01 56.82
C ALA A 638 76.01 -34.48 57.69
N ASP A 639 76.64 -33.37 57.30
CA ASP A 639 77.69 -32.74 58.10
C ASP A 639 77.11 -32.09 59.36
N GLY A 640 75.92 -31.49 59.25
CA GLY A 640 75.21 -30.97 60.41
C GLY A 640 74.83 -32.08 61.41
N THR A 641 74.38 -33.25 60.94
CA THR A 641 74.09 -34.41 61.81
C THR A 641 75.37 -35.08 62.32
N GLY A 642 76.46 -35.10 61.54
CA GLY A 642 77.76 -35.59 61.95
C GLY A 642 78.42 -34.71 63.03
N THR A 643 78.29 -33.40 62.91
CA THR A 643 78.68 -32.42 63.94
C THR A 643 77.84 -32.63 65.19
N MET A 644 76.52 -32.79 65.04
CA MET A 644 75.63 -33.09 66.16
C MET A 644 76.05 -34.38 66.87
N ARG A 645 76.35 -35.46 66.14
CA ARG A 645 76.85 -36.73 66.70
C ARG A 645 78.18 -36.54 67.42
N SER A 646 79.12 -35.78 66.85
CA SER A 646 80.45 -35.56 67.43
C SER A 646 80.41 -34.68 68.67
N GLU A 647 79.57 -33.65 68.70
CA GLU A 647 79.34 -32.86 69.91
C GLU A 647 78.68 -33.68 71.01
N VAL A 648 77.77 -34.59 70.65
CA VAL A 648 77.13 -35.52 71.59
C VAL A 648 78.15 -36.53 72.12
N THR A 649 78.96 -37.18 71.28
CA THR A 649 79.92 -38.23 71.70
C THR A 649 81.21 -37.71 72.34
N ASN A 650 81.70 -36.53 71.96
CA ASN A 650 82.91 -35.94 72.55
C ASN A 650 82.63 -35.00 73.71
N SER A 651 81.37 -34.81 74.09
CA SER A 651 81.05 -34.19 75.36
C SER A 651 81.50 -35.13 76.49
N PRO A 652 82.50 -34.74 77.32
CA PRO A 652 82.95 -35.57 78.42
C PRO A 652 81.78 -35.78 79.37
N ALA A 653 81.52 -37.02 79.78
CA ALA A 653 80.51 -37.36 80.77
C ALA A 653 80.80 -36.62 82.09
N GLY A 654 80.21 -35.44 82.23
CA GLY A 654 80.55 -34.50 83.29
C GLY A 654 79.86 -33.13 83.19
N GLY A 655 78.63 -33.07 82.67
CA GLY A 655 77.71 -31.96 82.93
C GLY A 655 77.86 -30.68 82.07
N ALA A 656 76.80 -30.42 81.30
CA ALA A 656 76.38 -29.14 80.74
C ALA A 656 77.14 -28.59 79.50
N ALA A 657 76.75 -29.07 78.32
CA ALA A 657 76.43 -28.19 77.18
C ALA A 657 75.56 -28.91 76.13
N LEU A 658 74.36 -29.34 76.51
CA LEU A 658 73.27 -29.74 75.59
C LEU A 658 72.70 -28.54 74.78
N GLY A 659 73.44 -27.44 74.65
CA GLY A 659 73.01 -26.20 73.98
C GLY A 659 73.33 -26.16 72.49
N GLY A 660 74.41 -26.83 72.05
CA GLY A 660 74.83 -26.86 70.65
C GLY A 660 73.90 -27.72 69.78
N GLY A 661 73.58 -28.94 70.24
CA GLY A 661 72.78 -29.90 69.47
C GLY A 661 71.37 -29.43 69.10
N VAL A 662 70.71 -28.62 69.93
CA VAL A 662 69.35 -28.12 69.64
C VAL A 662 69.34 -26.98 68.61
N LEU A 663 70.35 -26.09 68.64
CA LEU A 663 70.50 -25.03 67.65
C LEU A 663 70.92 -25.61 66.28
N LEU A 664 71.76 -26.64 66.28
CA LEU A 664 72.11 -27.40 65.07
C LEU A 664 70.91 -28.13 64.48
N ALA A 665 70.05 -28.76 65.29
CA ALA A 665 68.83 -29.43 64.81
C ALA A 665 67.83 -28.47 64.14
N LEU A 666 67.72 -27.23 64.66
CA LEU A 666 66.88 -26.19 64.07
C LEU A 666 67.46 -25.61 62.78
N GLY A 667 68.79 -25.47 62.69
CA GLY A 667 69.49 -25.11 61.45
C GLY A 667 69.30 -26.16 60.35
N LEU A 668 69.35 -27.44 60.72
CA LEU A 668 69.12 -28.57 59.81
C LEU A 668 67.70 -28.56 59.20
N LEU A 669 66.68 -28.27 60.01
CA LEU A 669 65.29 -28.13 59.54
C LEU A 669 65.11 -26.94 58.58
N ALA A 670 65.86 -25.85 58.77
CA ALA A 670 65.84 -24.69 57.86
C ALA A 670 66.51 -24.98 56.52
N ALA A 671 67.60 -25.75 56.50
CA ALA A 671 68.28 -26.19 55.27
C ALA A 671 67.38 -27.10 54.40
N VAL A 672 66.69 -28.06 55.02
CA VAL A 672 65.71 -28.93 54.32
C VAL A 672 64.57 -28.10 53.71
N ALA A 673 64.08 -27.08 54.42
CA ALA A 673 63.02 -26.20 53.91
C ALA A 673 63.50 -25.31 52.73
N ALA A 674 64.76 -24.87 52.73
CA ALA A 674 65.35 -24.06 51.67
C ALA A 674 65.53 -24.85 50.36
N VAL A 675 65.98 -26.11 50.44
CA VAL A 675 66.10 -27.01 49.28
C VAL A 675 64.72 -27.29 48.67
N ALA A 676 63.70 -27.55 49.49
CA ALA A 676 62.34 -27.76 49.00
C ALA A 676 61.72 -26.52 48.31
N LEU A 677 62.09 -25.30 48.73
CA LEU A 677 61.64 -24.03 48.12
C LEU A 677 62.38 -23.69 46.82
N HIS A 678 63.63 -24.12 46.64
CA HIS A 678 64.40 -23.87 45.43
C HIS A 678 63.97 -24.78 44.27
N VAL A 679 63.71 -26.07 44.55
CA VAL A 679 63.21 -27.03 43.56
C VAL A 679 61.83 -26.60 43.02
N ARG A 680 60.96 -26.04 43.86
CA ARG A 680 59.61 -25.59 43.47
C ARG A 680 59.58 -24.33 42.60
N ARG A 681 60.72 -23.67 42.39
CA ARG A 681 60.82 -22.40 41.64
C ARG A 681 61.37 -22.58 40.22
N ARG A 682 61.77 -23.80 39.83
CA ARG A 682 62.40 -24.11 38.53
C ARG A 682 61.78 -25.29 37.76
N VAL A 683 60.70 -25.91 38.27
CA VAL A 683 59.75 -26.68 37.44
C VAL A 683 58.65 -25.71 37.03
#